data_AF-A0AB39Z9M8-F1
#
_entry.id   AF-A0AB39Z9M8-F1
#
_cell.length_a   1.000
_cell.length_b   1.000
_cell.length_c   1.000
_cell.angle_alpha   90.00
_cell.angle_beta   90.00
_cell.angle_gamma   90.00
#
_symmetry.space_group_name_H-M   'P 1'
#
loop_
_entity.id
_entity.type
_entity.pdbx_description
1 polymer ?
#
loop_
_entity_poly.entity_id
_entity_poly.type
_entity_poly.pdbx_seq_one_letter_code
_entity_poly.pdbx_strand_id
1 'polypeptide(L)'
;MRLTKLWQNRSPGDRHLSTYFCFAAVRLLLVFVPQLGYVHPDEFFQSVEVMTGDHFRLEHTRTWEFNNSLPVRSIVLPFALLRIPWSFYEFIAECVRAGWQLELLGTYTYVVFPRLIYTLISFSNDYCLYRICRLYGLRFEIRLLAMGSSWILLVFGTRTFSNSLEMAMCSWLLCLVSECMLRTNTVVYKKEFLEEKYDKAESISERVRIWKLKNSLPPHNLQHLMAMSTICVAGVFNRPTFLLFGAPMVFFWLLRGMGTRTITFRDFNLRIVLFCLCSLPALIFFIFCDSLYYQHLTLGELHMMHLSIDNFVFTPWNFIKANLDSAQTASHGVHPCYVHLMVNMPMLFNVLALASLGAFAQLLLRFFRAEYQVLPRFQSIVSLMSGAIFVPLFFLSLINHQEPRFLLPVTFPLILLHAPKLITGFSAKYPFQKDHPLLRSFYDRLLSSKASGPYLLKIWYVSNVVLTLFFGFIHQAGVYPLAADISHVMATKPAATHVHLITSHIYSVPLHLINIPSSRVLHFNRQTHQRYRRPRDFYMYEYGGLSLDSLLQKVKLISGNCEVKRSGPSHLRYKLYLAIPASLSADLHEALVQSNASSYLNFELLNVFYPHLSTEAFPRLLGRHPCDVDAPHWAHDDLRGTCAVEQPPALSFAYLNKQFSSFVHQLGLALYEIDVKRRKPRSVLLRKVSLTETPA
;
A
#
# COMPACT_ATOMS: atom_id res chain seq x y z
N MET A 1 -44.56 4.86 12.80
CA MET A 1 -44.30 6.09 12.03
C MET A 1 -42.93 5.93 11.37
N ARG A 2 -42.89 5.73 10.04
CA ARG A 2 -41.84 4.97 9.32
C ARG A 2 -40.56 5.77 9.05
N LEU A 3 -39.39 5.17 9.32
CA LEU A 3 -38.03 5.63 8.96
C LEU A 3 -37.88 6.06 7.48
N THR A 4 -38.76 5.61 6.60
CA THR A 4 -38.78 5.98 5.18
C THR A 4 -39.13 7.46 4.94
N LYS A 5 -39.89 8.12 5.82
CA LYS A 5 -40.18 9.57 5.69
C LYS A 5 -38.96 10.45 6.03
N LEU A 6 -38.05 9.98 6.89
CA LEU A 6 -36.80 10.68 7.22
C LEU A 6 -35.80 10.69 6.06
N TRP A 7 -35.89 9.72 5.15
CA TRP A 7 -35.02 9.63 3.96
C TRP A 7 -35.51 10.48 2.79
N GLN A 8 -36.79 10.85 2.72
CA GLN A 8 -37.37 11.60 1.61
C GLN A 8 -37.24 13.13 1.75
N ASN A 9 -37.04 13.66 2.96
CA ASN A 9 -37.00 15.10 3.23
C ASN A 9 -35.59 15.72 3.23
N ARG A 10 -34.55 14.98 2.81
CA ARG A 10 -33.19 15.51 2.73
C ARG A 10 -32.96 16.21 1.40
N SER A 11 -32.32 17.39 1.43
CA SER A 11 -31.89 18.03 0.20
C SER A 11 -30.95 17.07 -0.57
N PRO A 12 -30.88 17.12 -1.91
CA PRO A 12 -30.02 16.21 -2.67
C PRO A 12 -28.54 16.22 -2.21
N GLY A 13 -28.07 17.33 -1.63
CA GLY A 13 -26.74 17.45 -1.02
C GLY A 13 -26.57 16.62 0.26
N ASP A 14 -27.56 16.61 1.14
CA ASP A 14 -27.50 15.92 2.44
C ASP A 14 -27.38 14.39 2.29
N ARG A 15 -27.94 13.83 1.21
CA ARG A 15 -27.85 12.39 0.92
C ARG A 15 -26.41 11.95 0.66
N HIS A 16 -25.68 12.67 -0.19
CA HIS A 16 -24.30 12.33 -0.53
C HIS A 16 -23.36 12.45 0.66
N LEU A 17 -23.55 13.48 1.48
CA LEU A 17 -22.75 13.69 2.69
C LEU A 17 -22.96 12.57 3.72
N SER A 18 -24.20 12.12 3.89
CA SER A 18 -24.53 11.02 4.81
C SER A 18 -23.89 9.70 4.35
N THR A 19 -23.93 9.42 3.05
CA THR A 19 -23.26 8.24 2.48
C THR A 19 -21.73 8.35 2.60
N TYR A 20 -21.16 9.55 2.47
CA TYR A 20 -19.74 9.76 2.73
C TYR A 20 -19.37 9.40 4.17
N PHE A 21 -20.13 9.86 5.18
CA PHE A 21 -19.85 9.50 6.57
C PHE A 21 -19.97 7.99 6.83
N CYS A 22 -20.88 7.30 6.14
CA CYS A 22 -20.94 5.85 6.17
C CYS A 22 -19.63 5.22 5.65
N PHE A 23 -19.12 5.67 4.50
CA PHE A 23 -17.83 5.18 3.99
C PHE A 23 -16.64 5.57 4.88
N ALA A 24 -16.67 6.74 5.51
CA ALA A 24 -15.66 7.14 6.50
C ALA A 24 -15.65 6.18 7.71
N ALA A 25 -16.83 5.81 8.21
CA ALA A 25 -16.96 4.82 9.27
C ALA A 25 -16.51 3.43 8.80
N VAL A 26 -16.89 3.00 7.61
CA VAL A 26 -16.42 1.73 7.01
C VAL A 26 -14.90 1.72 6.92
N ARG A 27 -14.27 2.81 6.45
CA ARG A 27 -12.81 2.93 6.37
C ARG A 27 -12.13 2.69 7.72
N LEU A 28 -12.70 3.22 8.81
CA LEU A 28 -12.18 3.01 10.16
C LEU A 28 -12.45 1.59 10.68
N LEU A 29 -13.67 1.07 10.46
CA LEU A 29 -14.05 -0.29 10.88
C LEU A 29 -13.22 -1.38 10.20
N LEU A 30 -12.87 -1.18 8.93
CA LEU A 30 -12.01 -2.08 8.16
C LEU A 30 -10.57 -2.20 8.70
N VAL A 31 -10.17 -1.34 9.64
CA VAL A 31 -8.88 -1.49 10.34
C VAL A 31 -8.97 -2.58 11.40
N PHE A 32 -10.10 -2.63 12.12
CA PHE A 32 -10.35 -3.57 13.22
C PHE A 32 -10.88 -4.93 12.74
N VAL A 33 -11.46 -4.99 11.54
CA VAL A 33 -11.65 -6.25 10.81
C VAL A 33 -10.43 -6.41 9.92
N PRO A 34 -9.38 -7.12 10.35
CA PRO A 34 -8.09 -7.08 9.67
C PRO A 34 -8.30 -7.54 8.23
N GLN A 35 -8.17 -6.59 7.30
CA GLN A 35 -8.12 -6.86 5.86
C GLN A 35 -7.01 -7.89 5.62
N LEU A 36 -7.41 -9.15 5.42
CA LEU A 36 -6.48 -10.26 5.27
C LEU A 36 -5.73 -10.19 3.96
N GLY A 37 -6.26 -9.53 2.92
CA GLY A 37 -5.55 -9.37 1.65
C GLY A 37 -4.18 -8.74 1.86
N TYR A 38 -3.16 -9.27 1.22
CA TYR A 38 -1.78 -8.78 1.29
C TYR A 38 -1.40 -8.18 -0.06
N VAL A 39 -1.55 -6.86 -0.18
CA VAL A 39 -1.48 -6.17 -1.48
C VAL A 39 -0.08 -6.19 -2.08
N HIS A 40 0.95 -5.98 -1.25
CA HIS A 40 2.35 -5.96 -1.70
C HIS A 40 3.31 -6.05 -0.49
N PRO A 41 4.47 -6.73 -0.61
CA PRO A 41 5.49 -6.83 0.44
C PRO A 41 5.86 -5.53 1.17
N ASP A 42 6.07 -4.44 0.44
CA ASP A 42 6.38 -3.12 1.00
C ASP A 42 5.39 -2.59 2.04
N GLU A 43 4.17 -3.12 2.15
CA GLU A 43 3.27 -2.82 3.27
C GLU A 43 3.98 -3.00 4.61
N PHE A 44 4.83 -4.03 4.73
CA PHE A 44 5.59 -4.34 5.95
C PHE A 44 7.06 -3.95 5.83
N PHE A 45 7.69 -4.32 4.73
CA PHE A 45 9.15 -4.34 4.60
C PHE A 45 9.79 -2.95 4.40
N GLN A 46 8.99 -1.91 4.10
CA GLN A 46 9.48 -0.52 3.99
C GLN A 46 9.38 0.27 5.30
N SER A 47 8.69 -0.25 6.32
CA SER A 47 8.53 0.47 7.59
C SER A 47 8.21 -0.43 8.78
N VAL A 48 7.05 -1.09 8.78
CA VAL A 48 6.48 -1.76 9.96
C VAL A 48 7.35 -2.90 10.48
N GLU A 49 7.87 -3.77 9.61
CA GLU A 49 8.73 -4.91 9.98
C GLU A 49 9.96 -4.42 10.77
N VAL A 50 10.67 -3.43 10.22
CA VAL A 50 11.90 -2.89 10.81
C VAL A 50 11.58 -2.14 12.10
N MET A 51 10.55 -1.30 12.12
CA MET A 51 10.24 -0.46 13.28
C MET A 51 9.72 -1.28 14.45
N THR A 52 8.82 -2.23 14.19
CA THR A 52 8.23 -3.10 15.21
C THR A 52 9.27 -4.09 15.72
N GLY A 53 10.07 -4.66 14.82
CA GLY A 53 11.17 -5.56 15.16
C GLY A 53 12.24 -4.89 16.04
N ASP A 54 12.69 -3.69 15.68
CA ASP A 54 13.66 -2.92 16.46
C ASP A 54 13.10 -2.46 17.82
N HIS A 55 11.81 -2.11 17.89
CA HIS A 55 11.18 -1.61 19.12
C HIS A 55 10.96 -2.73 20.14
N PHE A 56 10.28 -3.82 19.73
CA PHE A 56 9.96 -4.95 20.62
C PHE A 56 11.05 -6.03 20.68
N ARG A 57 12.19 -5.83 20.00
CA ARG A 57 13.31 -6.77 19.93
C ARG A 57 12.91 -8.15 19.39
N LEU A 58 12.03 -8.16 18.40
CA LEU A 58 11.59 -9.36 17.70
C LEU A 58 12.58 -9.74 16.60
N GLU A 59 12.63 -11.02 16.23
CA GLU A 59 13.31 -11.45 15.02
C GLU A 59 12.58 -10.83 13.82
N HIS A 60 13.32 -10.10 13.00
CA HIS A 60 12.76 -9.36 11.87
C HIS A 60 13.77 -9.30 10.73
N THR A 61 13.27 -9.05 9.52
CA THR A 61 14.09 -8.85 8.34
C THR A 61 14.34 -7.36 8.14
N ARG A 62 15.60 -6.93 8.34
CA ARG A 62 16.04 -5.61 7.90
C ARG A 62 16.30 -5.64 6.40
N THR A 63 15.47 -4.94 5.63
CA THR A 63 15.58 -4.91 4.17
C THR A 63 16.80 -4.13 3.71
N TRP A 64 17.18 -4.36 2.45
CA TRP A 64 18.28 -3.66 1.78
C TRP A 64 18.11 -2.13 1.82
N GLU A 65 16.86 -1.64 1.90
CA GLU A 65 16.53 -0.22 2.00
C GLU A 65 17.11 0.46 3.27
N PHE A 66 17.26 -0.30 4.36
CA PHE A 66 17.79 0.12 5.66
C PHE A 66 19.21 -0.39 5.92
N ASN A 67 19.95 -0.75 4.87
CA ASN A 67 21.34 -1.21 5.02
C ASN A 67 22.23 -0.05 5.49
N ASN A 68 23.08 -0.30 6.49
CA ASN A 68 23.99 0.71 7.05
C ASN A 68 25.07 1.14 6.07
N SER A 69 25.49 0.27 5.13
CA SER A 69 26.57 0.61 4.17
C SER A 69 26.13 1.62 3.10
N LEU A 70 24.90 1.49 2.60
CA LEU A 70 24.31 2.41 1.62
C LEU A 70 22.83 2.61 1.97
N PRO A 71 22.53 3.45 2.97
CA PRO A 71 21.15 3.69 3.39
C PRO A 71 20.42 4.50 2.34
N VAL A 72 19.30 3.97 1.84
CA VAL A 72 18.48 4.61 0.79
C VAL A 72 17.14 5.11 1.32
N ARG A 73 16.70 4.62 2.48
CA ARG A 73 15.41 4.97 3.11
C ARG A 73 15.63 5.87 4.32
N SER A 74 14.94 7.00 4.38
CA SER A 74 14.96 7.84 5.58
C SER A 74 14.20 7.19 6.74
N ILE A 75 14.77 7.27 7.94
CA ILE A 75 14.17 6.71 9.15
C ILE A 75 13.16 7.67 9.79
N VAL A 76 13.26 8.97 9.50
CA VAL A 76 12.58 10.03 10.25
C VAL A 76 11.08 9.83 10.31
N LEU A 77 10.44 9.58 9.16
CA LEU A 77 8.99 9.38 9.10
C LEU A 77 8.55 8.04 9.69
N PRO A 78 9.17 6.88 9.36
CA PRO A 78 8.89 5.63 10.07
C PRO A 78 9.05 5.74 11.59
N PHE A 79 10.08 6.44 12.07
CA PHE A 79 10.32 6.66 13.49
C PHE A 79 9.21 7.50 14.12
N ALA A 80 8.90 8.65 13.53
CA ALA A 80 7.89 9.57 14.05
C ALA A 80 6.48 8.96 14.04
N LEU A 81 6.15 8.20 13.00
CA LEU A 81 4.81 7.66 12.79
C LEU A 81 4.57 6.29 13.41
N LEU A 82 5.61 5.48 13.63
CA LEU A 82 5.46 4.14 14.18
C LEU A 82 6.13 4.02 15.54
N ARG A 83 7.42 4.37 15.66
CA ARG A 83 8.17 4.12 16.89
C ARG A 83 7.72 4.99 18.06
N ILE A 84 7.45 6.27 17.84
CA ILE A 84 6.95 7.16 18.90
C ILE A 84 5.57 6.68 19.39
N PRO A 85 4.57 6.44 18.52
CA PRO A 85 3.29 5.87 18.94
C PRO A 85 3.40 4.49 19.61
N TRP A 86 4.32 3.64 19.14
CA TRP A 86 4.57 2.34 19.78
C TRP A 86 5.01 2.49 21.23
N SER A 87 5.90 3.44 21.56
CA SER A 87 6.30 3.69 22.94
C SER A 87 5.13 4.06 23.85
N PHE A 88 4.19 4.87 23.36
CA PHE A 88 2.97 5.20 24.11
C PHE A 88 2.05 3.99 24.27
N TYR A 89 1.89 3.19 23.21
CA TYR A 89 1.08 1.97 23.26
C TYR A 89 1.68 0.91 24.19
N GLU A 90 3.00 0.71 24.16
CA GLU A 90 3.72 -0.20 25.05
C GLU A 90 3.52 0.19 26.52
N PHE A 91 3.62 1.49 26.83
CA PHE A 91 3.35 2.01 28.17
C PHE A 91 1.91 1.67 28.63
N ILE A 92 0.91 1.92 27.77
CA ILE A 92 -0.49 1.59 28.06
C ILE A 92 -0.67 0.08 28.23
N ALA A 93 -0.05 -0.73 27.36
CA ALA A 93 -0.12 -2.19 27.41
C ALA A 93 0.47 -2.73 28.72
N GLU A 94 1.58 -2.18 29.20
CA GLU A 94 2.18 -2.53 30.49
C GLU A 94 1.25 -2.16 31.67
N CYS A 95 0.64 -0.96 31.64
CA CYS A 95 -0.34 -0.56 32.66
C CYS A 95 -1.57 -1.48 32.69
N VAL A 96 -2.11 -1.84 31.53
CA VAL A 96 -3.28 -2.73 31.40
C VAL A 96 -2.93 -4.14 31.85
N ARG A 97 -1.73 -4.64 31.51
CA ARG A 97 -1.25 -5.93 31.99
C ARG A 97 -1.13 -5.97 33.51
N ALA A 98 -0.61 -4.90 34.12
CA ALA A 98 -0.49 -4.80 35.58
C ALA A 98 -1.85 -4.68 36.29
N GLY A 99 -2.80 -3.91 35.73
CA GLY A 99 -4.10 -3.65 36.34
C GLY A 99 -5.16 -4.73 36.09
N TRP A 100 -5.23 -5.26 34.87
CA TRP A 100 -6.30 -6.16 34.40
C TRP A 100 -5.82 -7.52 33.89
N GLN A 101 -4.52 -7.81 33.92
CA GLN A 101 -3.93 -9.08 33.44
C GLN A 101 -4.26 -9.42 31.98
N LEU A 102 -4.56 -8.40 31.15
CA LEU A 102 -4.81 -8.58 29.72
C LEU A 102 -3.53 -8.34 28.91
N GLU A 103 -3.17 -9.28 28.03
CA GLU A 103 -2.08 -9.10 27.07
C GLU A 103 -2.58 -8.37 25.81
N LEU A 104 -2.20 -7.10 25.68
CA LEU A 104 -2.53 -6.25 24.54
C LEU A 104 -1.50 -6.29 23.40
N LEU A 105 -0.40 -7.03 23.55
CA LEU A 105 0.66 -7.14 22.55
C LEU A 105 0.63 -8.52 21.90
N GLY A 106 0.44 -8.56 20.58
CA GLY A 106 0.52 -9.78 19.79
C GLY A 106 0.42 -9.50 18.29
N THR A 107 0.35 -10.58 17.50
CA THR A 107 0.31 -10.54 16.03
C THR A 107 -0.78 -9.62 15.50
N TYR A 108 -1.99 -9.69 16.09
CA TYR A 108 -3.12 -8.84 15.70
C TYR A 108 -2.80 -7.35 15.86
N THR A 109 -2.26 -6.95 17.01
CA THR A 109 -1.97 -5.54 17.30
C THR A 109 -0.82 -4.99 16.47
N TYR A 110 0.17 -5.82 16.14
CA TYR A 110 1.27 -5.44 15.24
C TYR A 110 0.79 -5.09 13.83
N VAL A 111 -0.35 -5.63 13.39
CA VAL A 111 -1.00 -5.26 12.13
C VAL A 111 -1.94 -4.06 12.30
N VAL A 112 -2.82 -4.11 13.30
CA VAL A 112 -3.93 -3.14 13.45
C VAL A 112 -3.45 -1.76 13.87
N PHE A 113 -2.49 -1.67 14.79
CA PHE A 113 -2.07 -0.38 15.33
C PHE A 113 -1.36 0.52 14.28
N PRO A 114 -0.38 0.03 13.49
CA PRO A 114 0.18 0.81 12.39
C PRO A 114 -0.87 1.21 11.34
N ARG A 115 -1.78 0.31 10.99
CA ARG A 115 -2.88 0.58 10.05
C ARG A 115 -3.83 1.67 10.56
N LEU A 116 -4.10 1.72 11.86
CA LEU A 116 -4.92 2.77 12.47
C LEU A 116 -4.28 4.15 12.29
N ILE A 117 -2.96 4.26 12.53
CA ILE A 117 -2.22 5.52 12.35
C ILE A 117 -2.33 6.01 10.90
N TYR A 118 -2.10 5.13 9.92
CA TYR A 118 -2.22 5.47 8.51
C TYR A 118 -3.65 5.83 8.10
N THR A 119 -4.65 5.16 8.69
CA THR A 119 -6.07 5.47 8.47
C THR A 119 -6.42 6.86 8.98
N LEU A 120 -5.90 7.27 10.15
CA LEU A 120 -6.06 8.63 10.67
C LEU A 120 -5.41 9.66 9.74
N ILE A 121 -4.21 9.38 9.24
CA ILE A 121 -3.54 10.22 8.24
C ILE A 121 -4.36 10.30 6.95
N SER A 122 -5.04 9.21 6.54
CA SER A 122 -5.83 9.18 5.32
C SER A 122 -6.95 10.23 5.30
N PHE A 123 -7.54 10.55 6.47
CA PHE A 123 -8.58 11.57 6.61
C PHE A 123 -8.08 12.99 6.34
N SER A 124 -6.76 13.22 6.38
CA SER A 124 -6.18 14.50 5.97
C SER A 124 -6.45 14.79 4.49
N ASN A 125 -6.53 13.75 3.64
CA ASN A 125 -6.87 13.92 2.23
C ASN A 125 -8.31 14.41 2.06
N ASP A 126 -9.27 13.83 2.82
CA ASP A 126 -10.67 14.27 2.78
C ASP A 126 -10.82 15.71 3.31
N TYR A 127 -10.09 16.06 4.38
CA TYR A 127 -10.06 17.43 4.91
C TYR A 127 -9.52 18.43 3.88
N CYS A 128 -8.39 18.14 3.25
CA CYS A 128 -7.81 18.99 2.20
C CYS A 128 -8.80 19.17 1.04
N LEU A 129 -9.52 18.10 0.67
CA LEU A 129 -10.47 18.10 -0.44
C LEU A 129 -11.65 19.01 -0.11
N TYR A 130 -12.22 18.85 1.09
CA TYR A 130 -13.27 19.71 1.61
C TYR A 130 -12.81 21.17 1.66
N ARG A 131 -11.61 21.45 2.17
CA ARG A 131 -11.07 22.80 2.30
C ARG A 131 -10.92 23.50 0.95
N ILE A 132 -10.32 22.84 -0.05
CA ILE A 132 -10.22 23.39 -1.41
C ILE A 132 -11.60 23.63 -2.01
N CYS A 133 -12.55 22.69 -1.84
CA CYS A 133 -13.89 22.87 -2.35
C CYS A 133 -14.58 24.09 -1.74
N ARG A 134 -14.44 24.30 -0.43
CA ARG A 134 -14.96 25.49 0.25
C ARG A 134 -14.31 26.79 -0.23
N LEU A 135 -12.99 26.77 -0.44
CA LEU A 135 -12.24 27.94 -0.94
C LEU A 135 -12.68 28.37 -2.35
N TYR A 136 -12.93 27.40 -3.24
CA TYR A 136 -13.28 27.67 -4.64
C TYR A 136 -14.79 27.61 -4.93
N GLY A 137 -15.64 27.49 -3.90
CA GLY A 137 -17.10 27.39 -4.08
C GLY A 137 -17.55 26.14 -4.85
N LEU A 138 -16.79 25.06 -4.78
CA LEU A 138 -17.08 23.79 -5.46
C LEU A 138 -17.98 22.89 -4.59
N ARG A 139 -18.84 22.09 -5.24
CA ARG A 139 -19.66 21.07 -4.58
C ARG A 139 -18.79 19.97 -3.94
N PHE A 140 -18.64 20.00 -2.63
CA PHE A 140 -17.78 19.07 -1.90
C PHE A 140 -18.41 17.69 -1.69
N GLU A 141 -19.74 17.59 -1.70
CA GLU A 141 -20.48 16.40 -1.27
C GLU A 141 -20.20 15.19 -2.18
N ILE A 142 -20.28 15.38 -3.50
CA ILE A 142 -19.98 14.32 -4.47
C ILE A 142 -18.49 13.98 -4.51
N ARG A 143 -17.62 14.95 -4.24
CA ARG A 143 -16.16 14.75 -4.24
C ARG A 143 -15.71 13.95 -3.03
N LEU A 144 -16.22 14.29 -1.84
CA LEU A 144 -16.02 13.51 -0.63
C LEU A 144 -16.61 12.11 -0.77
N LEU A 145 -17.81 11.98 -1.35
CA LEU A 145 -18.41 10.67 -1.61
C LEU A 145 -17.53 9.80 -2.51
N ALA A 146 -17.00 10.36 -3.61
CA ALA A 146 -16.09 9.64 -4.49
C ALA A 146 -14.78 9.27 -3.78
N MET A 147 -14.21 10.18 -2.98
CA MET A 147 -13.01 9.92 -2.17
C MET A 147 -13.24 8.80 -1.14
N GLY A 148 -14.32 8.89 -0.37
CA GLY A 148 -14.72 7.92 0.66
C GLY A 148 -15.01 6.54 0.11
N SER A 149 -15.68 6.46 -1.04
CA SER A 149 -16.04 5.19 -1.70
C SER A 149 -14.95 4.61 -2.59
N SER A 150 -13.79 5.28 -2.71
CA SER A 150 -12.69 4.78 -3.52
C SER A 150 -12.00 3.59 -2.83
N TRP A 151 -11.76 2.52 -3.57
CA TRP A 151 -11.03 1.35 -3.07
C TRP A 151 -9.60 1.72 -2.66
N ILE A 152 -9.05 2.76 -3.29
CA ILE A 152 -7.75 3.34 -2.94
C ILE A 152 -7.72 3.76 -1.47
N LEU A 153 -8.71 4.55 -1.01
CA LEU A 153 -8.74 5.01 0.38
C LEU A 153 -9.20 3.91 1.35
N LEU A 154 -10.07 2.99 0.90
CA LEU A 154 -10.54 1.87 1.72
C LEU A 154 -9.46 0.80 1.94
N VAL A 155 -8.53 0.61 1.00
CA VAL A 155 -7.46 -0.39 1.06
C VAL A 155 -6.11 0.31 1.31
N PHE A 156 -5.53 0.98 0.31
CA PHE A 156 -4.21 1.64 0.45
C PHE A 156 -4.18 2.73 1.53
N GLY A 157 -5.27 3.49 1.67
CA GLY A 157 -5.38 4.54 2.70
C GLY A 157 -5.37 4.00 4.13
N THR A 158 -5.72 2.72 4.32
CA THR A 158 -5.71 2.05 5.63
C THR A 158 -4.43 1.25 5.90
N ARG A 159 -3.53 1.17 4.91
CA ARG A 159 -2.32 0.34 4.94
C ARG A 159 -1.07 1.19 5.03
N THR A 160 -0.01 0.57 5.53
CA THR A 160 1.28 1.21 5.89
C THR A 160 2.22 1.39 4.69
N PHE A 161 1.67 1.83 3.56
CA PHE A 161 2.46 2.15 2.37
C PHE A 161 3.06 3.54 2.47
N SER A 162 4.36 3.66 2.19
CA SER A 162 5.04 4.94 2.01
C SER A 162 4.37 5.81 0.94
N ASN A 163 3.76 5.20 -0.08
CA ASN A 163 2.97 5.86 -1.13
C ASN A 163 1.69 6.52 -0.57
N SER A 164 1.08 5.96 0.48
CA SER A 164 -0.07 6.57 1.14
C SER A 164 0.32 7.85 1.89
N LEU A 165 1.54 7.90 2.45
CA LEU A 165 2.11 9.14 3.00
C LEU A 165 2.43 10.16 1.91
N GLU A 166 2.97 9.71 0.77
CA GLU A 166 3.22 10.54 -0.41
C GLU A 166 1.92 11.23 -0.87
N MET A 167 0.81 10.48 -0.94
CA MET A 167 -0.52 10.99 -1.25
C MET A 167 -1.01 12.02 -0.22
N ALA A 168 -0.86 11.75 1.08
CA ALA A 168 -1.25 12.69 2.14
C ALA A 168 -0.46 14.01 2.07
N MET A 169 0.86 13.93 1.87
CA MET A 169 1.72 15.10 1.70
C MET A 169 1.38 15.89 0.42
N CYS A 170 1.08 15.20 -0.68
CA CYS A 170 0.61 15.83 -1.92
C CYS A 170 -0.72 16.57 -1.72
N SER A 171 -1.68 15.98 -1.00
CA SER A 171 -2.96 16.63 -0.69
C SER A 171 -2.77 17.91 0.13
N TRP A 172 -1.90 17.89 1.14
CA TRP A 172 -1.55 19.09 1.89
C TRP A 172 -0.85 20.14 1.04
N LEU A 173 0.13 19.76 0.22
CA LEU A 173 0.82 20.67 -0.68
C LEU A 173 -0.16 21.32 -1.66
N LEU A 174 -1.05 20.54 -2.29
CA LEU A 174 -2.11 21.05 -3.16
C LEU A 174 -3.05 22.01 -2.42
N CYS A 175 -3.42 21.71 -1.18
CA CYS A 175 -4.28 22.58 -0.38
C CYS A 175 -3.62 23.93 -0.11
N LEU A 176 -2.37 23.93 0.33
CA LEU A 176 -1.61 25.15 0.62
C LEU A 176 -1.38 25.99 -0.66
N VAL A 177 -0.96 25.34 -1.75
CA VAL A 177 -0.76 26.00 -3.04
C VAL A 177 -2.06 26.60 -3.56
N SER A 178 -3.16 25.87 -3.50
CA SER A 178 -4.48 26.34 -3.97
C SER A 178 -4.97 27.56 -3.18
N GLU A 179 -4.74 27.58 -1.87
CA GLU A 179 -5.05 28.73 -1.01
C GLU A 179 -4.17 29.94 -1.35
N CYS A 180 -2.86 29.75 -1.51
CA CYS A 180 -1.94 30.80 -1.92
C CYS A 180 -2.31 31.40 -3.30
N MET A 181 -2.70 30.56 -4.26
CA MET A 181 -3.16 30.99 -5.58
C MET A 181 -4.43 31.84 -5.48
N LEU A 182 -5.45 31.37 -4.76
CA LEU A 182 -6.72 32.11 -4.60
C LEU A 182 -6.50 33.47 -3.92
N ARG A 183 -5.73 33.49 -2.82
CA ARG A 183 -5.44 34.73 -2.11
C ARG A 183 -4.63 35.69 -2.96
N THR A 184 -3.65 35.21 -3.71
CA THR A 184 -2.85 36.06 -4.58
C THR A 184 -3.71 36.65 -5.69
N ASN A 185 -4.51 35.83 -6.38
CA ASN A 185 -5.40 36.30 -7.43
C ASN A 185 -6.39 37.37 -6.91
N THR A 186 -6.96 37.19 -5.71
CA THR A 186 -7.91 38.15 -5.13
C THR A 186 -7.24 39.45 -4.66
N VAL A 187 -6.06 39.38 -4.04
CA VAL A 187 -5.33 40.57 -3.57
C VAL A 187 -4.76 41.36 -4.75
N VAL A 188 -4.20 40.69 -5.75
CA VAL A 188 -3.66 41.32 -6.96
C VAL A 188 -4.77 42.04 -7.73
N TYR A 189 -5.91 41.38 -7.95
CA TYR A 189 -7.07 42.01 -8.58
C TYR A 189 -7.53 43.28 -7.85
N LYS A 190 -7.64 43.21 -6.51
CA LYS A 190 -7.99 44.39 -5.70
C LYS A 190 -6.94 45.50 -5.78
N LYS A 191 -5.65 45.12 -5.80
CA LYS A 191 -4.54 46.08 -5.88
C LYS A 191 -4.54 46.83 -7.21
N GLU A 192 -4.71 46.12 -8.33
CA GLU A 192 -4.82 46.73 -9.66
C GLU A 192 -6.06 47.62 -9.78
N PHE A 193 -7.21 47.16 -9.29
CA PHE A 193 -8.44 47.97 -9.27
C PHE A 193 -8.28 49.27 -8.45
N LEU A 194 -7.62 49.20 -7.30
CA LEU A 194 -7.35 50.39 -6.48
C LEU A 194 -6.31 51.31 -7.14
N GLU A 195 -5.35 50.75 -7.88
CA GLU A 195 -4.36 51.52 -8.65
C GLU A 195 -5.03 52.29 -9.79
N GLU A 196 -5.90 51.65 -10.55
CA GLU A 196 -6.69 52.34 -11.59
C GLU A 196 -7.60 53.44 -11.02
N LYS A 197 -8.19 53.22 -9.84
CA LYS A 197 -8.98 54.25 -9.15
C LYS A 197 -8.13 55.38 -8.62
N TYR A 198 -6.92 55.08 -8.15
CA TYR A 198 -5.97 56.09 -7.68
C TYR A 198 -5.55 57.01 -8.83
N ASP A 199 -5.26 56.44 -10.00
CA ASP A 199 -4.86 57.18 -11.20
C ASP A 199 -5.98 58.08 -11.74
N LYS A 200 -7.25 57.64 -11.60
CA LYS A 200 -8.44 58.39 -12.02
C LYS A 200 -8.97 59.40 -10.99
N ALA A 201 -8.46 59.41 -9.76
CA ALA A 201 -8.98 60.28 -8.70
C ALA A 201 -8.52 61.73 -8.91
N GLU A 202 -9.47 62.67 -8.90
CA GLU A 202 -9.23 64.11 -9.09
C GLU A 202 -8.83 64.80 -7.78
N SER A 203 -9.41 64.37 -6.64
CA SER A 203 -9.16 64.99 -5.34
C SER A 203 -8.01 64.34 -4.56
N ILE A 204 -7.21 65.17 -3.87
CA ILE A 204 -6.08 64.71 -3.03
C ILE A 204 -6.60 63.86 -1.87
N SER A 205 -7.74 64.22 -1.28
CA SER A 205 -8.35 63.48 -0.17
C SER A 205 -8.74 62.05 -0.58
N GLU A 206 -9.29 61.87 -1.78
CA GLU A 206 -9.61 60.54 -2.32
C GLU A 206 -8.35 59.72 -2.62
N ARG A 207 -7.32 60.33 -3.21
CA ARG A 207 -6.03 59.66 -3.44
C ARG A 207 -5.43 59.14 -2.14
N VAL A 208 -5.42 59.94 -1.08
CA VAL A 208 -4.94 59.52 0.25
C VAL A 208 -5.78 58.38 0.81
N ARG A 209 -7.11 58.43 0.66
CA ARG A 209 -8.01 57.36 1.11
C ARG A 209 -7.73 56.04 0.37
N ILE A 210 -7.57 56.10 -0.95
CA ILE A 210 -7.28 54.94 -1.79
C ILE A 210 -5.90 54.37 -1.47
N TRP A 211 -4.90 55.22 -1.27
CA TRP A 211 -3.55 54.80 -0.86
C TRP A 211 -3.56 54.06 0.48
N LYS A 212 -4.29 54.58 1.49
CA LYS A 212 -4.48 53.89 2.77
C LYS A 212 -5.15 52.52 2.59
N LEU A 213 -6.16 52.43 1.71
CA LEU A 213 -6.85 51.18 1.41
C LEU A 213 -5.96 50.18 0.64
N LYS A 214 -5.09 50.66 -0.26
CA LYS A 214 -4.10 49.85 -0.98
C LYS A 214 -3.07 49.26 -0.02
N ASN A 215 -2.60 50.06 0.95
CA ASN A 215 -1.62 49.62 1.94
C ASN A 215 -2.22 48.76 3.06
N SER A 216 -3.53 48.79 3.27
CA SER A 216 -4.21 47.89 4.21
C SER A 216 -4.49 46.50 3.62
N LEU A 217 -4.19 46.27 2.34
CA LEU A 217 -4.33 44.95 1.72
C LEU A 217 -3.38 43.93 2.39
N PRO A 218 -3.86 42.70 2.65
CA PRO A 218 -3.07 41.73 3.39
C PRO A 218 -1.89 41.20 2.57
N PRO A 219 -0.78 40.80 3.23
CA PRO A 219 0.33 40.15 2.55
C PRO A 219 -0.12 38.81 1.94
N HIS A 220 0.42 38.47 0.77
CA HIS A 220 0.06 37.26 0.01
C HIS A 220 1.27 36.53 -0.59
N ASN A 221 2.45 37.16 -0.59
CA ASN A 221 3.59 36.71 -1.39
C ASN A 221 4.32 35.49 -0.82
N LEU A 222 4.36 35.33 0.52
CA LEU A 222 5.15 34.30 1.21
C LEU A 222 4.32 33.44 2.20
N GLN A 223 3.00 33.47 2.09
CA GLN A 223 2.14 32.69 2.98
C GLN A 223 2.44 31.19 2.84
N HIS A 224 2.47 30.49 3.97
CA HIS A 224 2.72 29.04 4.07
C HIS A 224 4.05 28.55 3.50
N LEU A 225 4.99 29.45 3.19
CA LEU A 225 6.27 29.11 2.55
C LEU A 225 7.02 28.00 3.29
N MET A 226 7.22 28.18 4.60
CA MET A 226 7.90 27.21 5.46
C MET A 226 7.20 25.85 5.46
N ALA A 227 5.87 25.82 5.57
CA ALA A 227 5.12 24.57 5.57
C ALA A 227 5.26 23.83 4.23
N MET A 228 5.18 24.54 3.10
CA MET A 228 5.34 23.93 1.77
C MET A 228 6.76 23.41 1.55
N SER A 229 7.80 24.18 1.95
CA SER A 229 9.19 23.74 1.82
C SER A 229 9.47 22.51 2.70
N THR A 230 8.98 22.49 3.94
CA THR A 230 9.10 21.32 4.83
C THR A 230 8.38 20.09 4.27
N ILE A 231 7.17 20.24 3.72
CA ILE A 231 6.45 19.13 3.08
C ILE A 231 7.23 18.59 1.88
N CYS A 232 7.82 19.47 1.07
CA CYS A 232 8.62 19.03 -0.08
C CYS A 232 9.85 18.23 0.36
N VAL A 233 10.59 18.70 1.38
CA VAL A 233 11.72 17.95 1.93
C VAL A 233 11.26 16.61 2.50
N ALA A 234 10.25 16.61 3.38
CA ALA A 234 9.73 15.37 3.98
C ALA A 234 9.22 14.38 2.92
N GLY A 235 8.59 14.88 1.85
CA GLY A 235 8.14 14.09 0.71
C GLY A 235 9.30 13.41 -0.02
N VAL A 236 10.38 14.15 -0.32
CA VAL A 236 11.57 13.61 -1.00
C VAL A 236 12.31 12.58 -0.15
N PHE A 237 12.42 12.81 1.17
CA PHE A 237 13.02 11.84 2.09
C PHE A 237 12.13 10.62 2.33
N ASN A 238 10.80 10.77 2.25
CA ASN A 238 9.90 9.61 2.23
C ASN A 238 10.13 8.78 0.96
N ARG A 239 10.10 9.43 -0.21
CA ARG A 239 10.31 8.83 -1.53
C ARG A 239 10.81 9.88 -2.52
N PRO A 240 11.92 9.65 -3.25
CA PRO A 240 12.39 10.59 -4.26
C PRO A 240 11.40 10.86 -5.40
N THR A 241 10.46 9.95 -5.66
CA THR A 241 9.34 10.15 -6.61
C THR A 241 8.47 11.35 -6.28
N PHE A 242 8.46 11.81 -5.01
CA PHE A 242 7.72 12.99 -4.59
C PHE A 242 8.18 14.24 -5.35
N LEU A 243 9.43 14.31 -5.84
CA LEU A 243 9.90 15.39 -6.70
C LEU A 243 8.98 15.57 -7.92
N LEU A 244 8.56 14.47 -8.54
CA LEU A 244 7.72 14.50 -9.74
C LEU A 244 6.32 15.02 -9.43
N PHE A 245 5.80 14.77 -8.22
CA PHE A 245 4.51 15.28 -7.76
C PHE A 245 4.59 16.74 -7.28
N GLY A 246 5.58 17.06 -6.46
CA GLY A 246 5.76 18.39 -5.87
C GLY A 246 6.18 19.45 -6.88
N ALA A 247 7.01 19.11 -7.87
CA ALA A 247 7.51 20.05 -8.86
C ALA A 247 6.41 20.83 -9.61
N PRO A 248 5.39 20.19 -10.24
CA PRO A 248 4.32 20.95 -10.88
C PRO A 248 3.56 21.82 -9.88
N MET A 249 3.29 21.34 -8.67
CA MET A 249 2.54 22.10 -7.65
C MET A 249 3.30 23.36 -7.21
N VAL A 250 4.59 23.23 -6.91
CA VAL A 250 5.46 24.35 -6.53
C VAL A 250 5.65 25.30 -7.72
N PHE A 251 5.74 24.78 -8.95
CA PHE A 251 5.81 25.61 -10.15
C PHE A 251 4.58 26.51 -10.32
N PHE A 252 3.37 25.98 -10.14
CA PHE A 252 2.15 26.80 -10.12
C PHE A 252 2.14 27.82 -8.97
N TRP A 253 2.67 27.45 -7.81
CA TRP A 253 2.83 28.39 -6.69
C TRP A 253 3.80 29.53 -7.02
N LEU A 254 4.91 29.25 -7.71
CA LEU A 254 5.89 30.24 -8.14
C LEU A 254 5.29 31.20 -9.19
N LEU A 255 4.56 30.65 -10.17
CA LEU A 255 3.92 31.40 -11.25
C LEU A 255 2.72 32.26 -10.81
N ARG A 256 2.21 32.09 -9.59
CA ARG A 256 0.97 32.76 -9.18
C ARG A 256 1.08 34.28 -9.28
N GLY A 257 0.07 34.88 -9.90
CA GLY A 257 0.00 36.32 -10.14
C GLY A 257 0.99 36.87 -11.16
N MET A 258 1.84 36.04 -11.80
CA MET A 258 2.65 36.48 -12.94
C MET A 258 1.75 36.90 -14.11
N GLY A 259 2.22 37.89 -14.87
CA GLY A 259 1.48 38.51 -15.97
C GLY A 259 0.53 39.64 -15.54
N THR A 260 0.54 40.02 -14.26
CA THR A 260 -0.18 41.18 -13.73
C THR A 260 0.77 42.37 -13.59
N ARG A 261 0.25 43.61 -13.49
CA ARG A 261 1.09 44.82 -13.36
C ARG A 261 1.85 44.87 -12.04
N THR A 262 1.39 44.12 -11.05
CA THR A 262 1.86 44.23 -9.66
C THR A 262 2.91 43.22 -9.25
N ILE A 263 3.04 42.09 -9.97
CA ILE A 263 3.98 41.01 -9.67
C ILE A 263 4.96 40.88 -10.83
N THR A 264 6.25 41.02 -10.51
CA THR A 264 7.32 41.05 -11.51
C THR A 264 8.17 39.78 -11.46
N PHE A 265 9.09 39.63 -12.42
CA PHE A 265 10.06 38.53 -12.42
C PHE A 265 10.97 38.53 -11.17
N ARG A 266 11.16 39.69 -10.52
CA ARG A 266 11.88 39.79 -9.24
C ARG A 266 11.17 39.02 -8.13
N ASP A 267 9.84 39.10 -8.06
CA ASP A 267 9.05 38.36 -7.07
C ASP A 267 9.18 36.85 -7.29
N PHE A 268 9.19 36.41 -8.54
CA PHE A 268 9.39 35.01 -8.91
C PHE A 268 10.75 34.50 -8.41
N ASN A 269 11.84 35.20 -8.70
CA ASN A 269 13.18 34.81 -8.25
C ASN A 269 13.32 34.86 -6.73
N LEU A 270 12.75 35.89 -6.07
CA LEU A 270 12.77 36.01 -4.62
C LEU A 270 12.02 34.85 -3.96
N ARG A 271 10.87 34.42 -4.51
CA ARG A 271 10.14 33.24 -4.03
C ARG A 271 10.99 31.97 -4.15
N ILE A 272 11.75 31.79 -5.22
CA ILE A 272 12.67 30.64 -5.37
C ILE A 272 13.73 30.67 -4.27
N VAL A 273 14.44 31.78 -4.11
CA VAL A 273 15.52 31.90 -3.11
C VAL A 273 14.98 31.65 -1.70
N LEU A 274 13.86 32.27 -1.34
CA LEU A 274 13.25 32.06 -0.03
C LEU A 274 12.71 30.64 0.16
N PHE A 275 12.18 30.00 -0.89
CA PHE A 275 11.75 28.60 -0.81
C PHE A 275 12.93 27.68 -0.49
N CYS A 276 14.07 27.88 -1.16
CA CYS A 276 15.31 27.15 -0.87
C CYS A 276 15.78 27.39 0.57
N LEU A 277 15.83 28.64 1.02
CA LEU A 277 16.23 28.98 2.40
C LEU A 277 15.29 28.35 3.44
N CYS A 278 13.98 28.38 3.22
CA CYS A 278 13.00 27.74 4.10
C CYS A 278 13.04 26.19 4.05
N SER A 279 13.71 25.59 3.05
CA SER A 279 13.88 24.13 3.00
C SER A 279 15.04 23.63 3.86
N LEU A 280 16.04 24.49 4.14
CA LEU A 280 17.27 24.12 4.85
C LEU A 280 17.03 23.54 6.26
N PRO A 281 16.15 24.09 7.12
CA PRO A 281 15.95 23.54 8.46
C PRO A 281 15.44 22.10 8.44
N ALA A 282 14.49 21.81 7.55
CA ALA A 282 13.97 20.46 7.37
C ALA A 282 15.05 19.53 6.77
N LEU A 283 15.80 20.01 5.77
CA LEU A 283 16.85 19.22 5.14
C LEU A 283 17.92 18.80 6.15
N ILE A 284 18.41 19.74 6.95
CA ILE A 284 19.42 19.50 7.98
C ILE A 284 18.87 18.52 9.03
N PHE A 285 17.63 18.71 9.48
CA PHE A 285 17.00 17.81 10.44
C PHE A 285 16.95 16.35 9.94
N PHE A 286 16.51 16.15 8.70
CA PHE A 286 16.41 14.81 8.12
C PHE A 286 17.78 14.14 7.94
N ILE A 287 18.76 14.86 7.39
CA ILE A 287 20.14 14.37 7.24
C ILE A 287 20.72 14.00 8.61
N PHE A 288 20.55 14.86 9.60
CA PHE A 288 21.08 14.64 10.94
C PHE A 288 20.48 13.38 11.59
N CYS A 289 19.15 13.24 11.56
CA CYS A 289 18.48 12.07 12.11
C CYS A 289 18.85 10.76 11.39
N ASP A 290 18.93 10.77 10.05
CA ASP A 290 19.35 9.60 9.28
C ASP A 290 20.80 9.22 9.62
N SER A 291 21.71 10.20 9.71
CA SER A 291 23.14 9.97 10.03
C SER A 291 23.34 9.34 11.41
N LEU A 292 22.55 9.78 12.42
CA LEU A 292 22.57 9.19 13.76
C LEU A 292 22.03 7.76 13.76
N TYR A 293 20.93 7.50 13.05
CA TYR A 293 20.31 6.16 13.05
C TYR A 293 21.19 5.11 12.37
N TYR A 294 21.82 5.46 11.25
CA TYR A 294 22.70 4.56 10.51
C TYR A 294 24.11 4.46 11.09
N GLN A 295 24.39 5.12 12.21
CA GLN A 295 25.68 5.09 12.92
C GLN A 295 26.85 5.67 12.10
N HIS A 296 26.57 6.50 11.09
CA HIS A 296 27.60 7.29 10.39
C HIS A 296 28.03 8.51 11.21
N LEU A 297 27.17 8.93 12.14
CA LEU A 297 27.46 9.95 13.13
C LEU A 297 27.25 9.37 14.53
N THR A 298 28.30 9.35 15.34
CA THR A 298 28.20 8.91 16.74
C THR A 298 28.15 10.10 17.70
N LEU A 299 27.51 9.91 18.86
CA LEU A 299 27.44 10.94 19.91
C LEU A 299 28.85 11.31 20.44
N GLY A 300 29.80 10.39 20.38
CA GLY A 300 31.20 10.63 20.75
C GLY A 300 31.92 11.54 19.76
N GLU A 301 31.78 11.30 18.45
CA GLU A 301 32.33 12.17 17.41
C GLU A 301 31.72 13.57 17.43
N LEU A 302 30.41 13.66 17.73
CA LEU A 302 29.71 14.93 17.89
C LEU A 302 30.25 15.73 19.09
N HIS A 303 30.52 15.06 20.21
CA HIS A 303 31.10 15.69 21.39
C HIS A 303 32.55 16.15 21.16
N MET A 304 33.32 15.39 20.39
CA MET A 304 34.72 15.72 20.04
C MET A 304 34.86 16.62 18.81
N MET A 305 33.75 17.05 18.17
CA MET A 305 33.72 17.92 16.99
C MET A 305 34.57 17.42 15.79
N HIS A 306 34.83 16.12 15.70
CA HIS A 306 35.51 15.49 14.56
C HIS A 306 34.49 15.14 13.47
N LEU A 307 33.90 16.15 12.84
CA LEU A 307 32.88 15.99 11.80
C LEU A 307 33.52 16.06 10.41
N SER A 308 33.33 15.01 9.62
CA SER A 308 33.66 15.00 8.18
C SER A 308 32.38 15.02 7.33
N ILE A 309 32.49 15.40 6.05
CA ILE A 309 31.33 15.39 5.13
C ILE A 309 30.79 13.96 4.95
N ASP A 310 31.66 12.96 5.03
CA ASP A 310 31.31 11.54 4.85
C ASP A 310 30.46 10.99 6.01
N ASN A 311 30.42 11.69 7.15
CA ASN A 311 29.59 11.31 8.30
C ASN A 311 28.10 11.62 8.05
N PHE A 312 27.77 12.41 7.03
CA PHE A 312 26.39 12.84 6.76
C PHE A 312 25.73 12.01 5.65
N VAL A 313 24.67 11.31 6.04
CA VAL A 313 23.88 10.46 5.15
C VAL A 313 22.79 11.27 4.45
N PHE A 314 22.81 11.26 3.12
CA PHE A 314 21.73 11.81 2.30
C PHE A 314 20.99 10.69 1.55
N THR A 315 19.96 10.15 2.20
CA THR A 315 19.19 8.99 1.72
C THR A 315 18.55 9.16 0.33
N PRO A 316 17.98 10.33 -0.05
CA PRO A 316 17.39 10.49 -1.39
C PRO A 316 18.42 10.35 -2.52
N TRP A 317 19.65 10.83 -2.31
CA TRP A 317 20.72 10.71 -3.29
C TRP A 317 21.22 9.28 -3.40
N ASN A 318 21.37 8.58 -2.27
CA ASN A 318 21.72 7.16 -2.27
C ASN A 318 20.68 6.32 -3.01
N PHE A 319 19.39 6.64 -2.85
CA PHE A 319 18.31 6.00 -3.59
C PHE A 319 18.46 6.23 -5.11
N ILE A 320 18.68 7.47 -5.55
CA ILE A 320 18.88 7.78 -6.96
C ILE A 320 20.11 7.03 -7.51
N LYS A 321 21.22 7.04 -6.75
CA LYS A 321 22.45 6.34 -7.12
C LYS A 321 22.25 4.84 -7.28
N ALA A 322 21.50 4.20 -6.38
CA ALA A 322 21.19 2.77 -6.46
C ALA A 322 20.31 2.42 -7.68
N ASN A 323 19.33 3.27 -8.00
CA ASN A 323 18.39 3.04 -9.11
C ASN A 323 18.93 3.46 -10.49
N LEU A 324 20.07 4.17 -10.56
CA LEU A 324 20.76 4.45 -11.82
C LEU A 324 21.49 3.21 -12.38
N ASP A 325 21.78 2.21 -11.54
CA ASP A 325 22.42 0.98 -11.99
C ASP A 325 21.38 0.02 -12.62
N SER A 326 21.46 -0.09 -13.95
CA SER A 326 20.59 -0.96 -14.74
C SER A 326 20.66 -2.44 -14.35
N ALA A 327 21.79 -2.91 -13.81
CA ALA A 327 21.96 -4.29 -13.38
C ALA A 327 21.10 -4.64 -12.14
N GLN A 328 20.92 -3.67 -11.23
CA GLN A 328 20.03 -3.82 -10.08
C GLN A 328 18.56 -3.64 -10.48
N THR A 329 18.27 -2.74 -11.41
CA THR A 329 16.90 -2.46 -11.89
C THR A 329 16.30 -3.66 -12.65
N ALA A 330 17.11 -4.40 -13.40
CA ALA A 330 16.66 -5.54 -14.19
C ALA A 330 16.14 -6.72 -13.34
N SER A 331 16.60 -6.88 -12.10
CA SER A 331 16.13 -7.94 -11.20
C SER A 331 14.72 -7.66 -10.64
N HIS A 332 14.26 -6.40 -10.69
CA HIS A 332 12.98 -5.95 -10.14
C HIS A 332 11.83 -5.90 -11.17
N GLY A 333 12.06 -6.42 -12.37
CA GLY A 333 11.05 -6.50 -13.43
C GLY A 333 10.94 -5.22 -14.27
N VAL A 334 10.96 -5.38 -15.59
CA VAL A 334 10.85 -4.27 -16.55
C VAL A 334 9.43 -4.24 -17.10
N HIS A 335 8.79 -3.08 -16.99
CA HIS A 335 7.45 -2.86 -17.53
C HIS A 335 7.49 -1.93 -18.76
N PRO A 336 6.64 -2.17 -19.78
CA PRO A 336 6.48 -1.24 -20.89
C PRO A 336 6.00 0.15 -20.43
N CYS A 337 6.42 1.20 -21.13
CA CYS A 337 6.13 2.59 -20.75
C CYS A 337 4.63 2.96 -20.71
N TYR A 338 3.76 2.16 -21.35
CA TYR A 338 2.32 2.43 -21.42
C TYR A 338 1.52 1.86 -20.25
N VAL A 339 2.12 1.04 -19.36
CA VAL A 339 1.40 0.33 -18.29
C VAL A 339 0.72 1.32 -17.34
N HIS A 340 1.42 2.38 -16.94
CA HIS A 340 0.84 3.45 -16.12
C HIS A 340 -0.42 4.05 -16.74
N LEU A 341 -0.38 4.36 -18.03
CA LEU A 341 -1.47 5.02 -18.74
C LEU A 341 -2.65 4.08 -19.03
N MET A 342 -2.37 2.87 -19.54
CA MET A 342 -3.38 1.96 -20.08
C MET A 342 -3.91 0.93 -19.07
N VAL A 343 -3.14 0.60 -18.04
CA VAL A 343 -3.51 -0.43 -17.06
C VAL A 343 -3.75 0.19 -15.68
N ASN A 344 -2.75 0.89 -15.14
CA ASN A 344 -2.81 1.36 -13.76
C ASN A 344 -3.83 2.48 -13.55
N MET A 345 -3.91 3.45 -14.47
CA MET A 345 -4.92 4.51 -14.40
C MET A 345 -6.35 3.96 -14.41
N PRO A 346 -6.77 3.10 -15.38
CA PRO A 346 -8.08 2.46 -15.34
C PRO A 346 -8.32 1.60 -14.10
N MET A 347 -7.34 0.84 -13.63
CA MET A 347 -7.50 -0.01 -12.44
C MET A 347 -7.69 0.80 -11.16
N LEU A 348 -6.95 1.90 -10.99
CA LEU A 348 -7.05 2.75 -9.81
C LEU A 348 -8.32 3.61 -9.82
N PHE A 349 -8.61 4.26 -10.95
CA PHE A 349 -9.63 5.31 -11.02
C PHE A 349 -10.87 4.95 -11.86
N ASN A 350 -10.97 3.73 -12.39
CA ASN A 350 -12.15 3.22 -13.10
C ASN A 350 -12.67 4.22 -14.16
N VAL A 351 -13.98 4.49 -14.13
CA VAL A 351 -14.63 5.47 -15.02
C VAL A 351 -14.08 6.89 -14.91
N LEU A 352 -13.50 7.27 -13.76
CA LEU A 352 -12.87 8.59 -13.60
C LEU A 352 -11.52 8.67 -14.33
N ALA A 353 -10.81 7.54 -14.50
CA ALA A 353 -9.63 7.47 -15.36
C ALA A 353 -9.99 7.82 -16.80
N LEU A 354 -11.03 7.17 -17.33
CA LEU A 354 -11.51 7.44 -18.68
C LEU A 354 -11.98 8.90 -18.84
N ALA A 355 -12.64 9.43 -17.81
CA ALA A 355 -13.07 10.82 -17.77
C ALA A 355 -11.91 11.83 -17.77
N SER A 356 -10.80 11.49 -17.11
CA SER A 356 -9.61 12.35 -16.99
C SER A 356 -8.77 12.28 -18.27
N LEU A 357 -8.51 11.08 -18.78
CA LEU A 357 -7.78 10.85 -20.03
C LEU A 357 -8.51 11.49 -21.22
N GLY A 358 -9.84 11.34 -21.30
CA GLY A 358 -10.63 11.98 -22.34
C GLY A 358 -10.61 13.51 -22.26
N ALA A 359 -10.64 14.08 -21.04
CA ALA A 359 -10.53 15.53 -20.85
C ALA A 359 -9.13 16.04 -21.25
N PHE A 360 -8.08 15.30 -20.92
CA PHE A 360 -6.72 15.65 -21.29
C PHE A 360 -6.46 15.54 -22.79
N ALA A 361 -6.97 14.49 -23.45
CA ALA A 361 -6.91 14.36 -24.89
C ALA A 361 -7.58 15.55 -25.59
N GLN A 362 -8.73 16.03 -25.08
CA GLN A 362 -9.36 17.25 -25.61
C GLN A 362 -8.50 18.51 -25.41
N LEU A 363 -7.83 18.65 -24.27
CA LEU A 363 -6.90 19.76 -24.02
C LEU A 363 -5.70 19.70 -24.97
N LEU A 364 -5.10 18.53 -25.17
CA LEU A 364 -4.00 18.32 -26.12
C LEU A 364 -4.43 18.64 -27.55
N LEU A 365 -5.60 18.16 -27.98
CA LEU A 365 -6.13 18.46 -29.31
C LEU A 365 -6.32 19.96 -29.53
N ARG A 366 -6.83 20.70 -28.54
CA ARG A 366 -6.96 22.17 -28.60
C ARG A 366 -5.59 22.86 -28.65
N PHE A 367 -4.63 22.36 -27.89
CA PHE A 367 -3.26 22.87 -27.88
C PHE A 367 -2.59 22.71 -29.26
N PHE A 368 -2.65 21.51 -29.86
CA PHE A 368 -2.08 21.25 -31.19
C PHE A 368 -2.81 21.99 -32.31
N ARG A 369 -4.08 22.37 -32.10
CA ARG A 369 -4.86 23.23 -33.00
C ARG A 369 -4.64 24.73 -32.78
N ALA A 370 -3.72 25.12 -31.90
CA ALA A 370 -3.42 26.51 -31.55
C ALA A 370 -4.61 27.31 -30.98
N GLU A 371 -5.61 26.64 -30.38
CA GLU A 371 -6.78 27.27 -29.74
C GLU A 371 -6.45 27.75 -28.31
N TYR A 372 -5.35 28.50 -28.15
CA TYR A 372 -4.80 28.85 -26.83
C TYR A 372 -5.76 29.66 -25.95
N GLN A 373 -6.69 30.41 -26.54
CA GLN A 373 -7.67 31.23 -25.83
C GLN A 373 -8.69 30.39 -25.03
N VAL A 374 -8.95 29.15 -25.45
CA VAL A 374 -9.93 28.24 -24.83
C VAL A 374 -9.28 27.35 -23.77
N LEU A 375 -7.95 27.37 -23.66
CA LEU A 375 -7.23 26.59 -22.67
C LEU A 375 -7.44 27.17 -21.26
N PRO A 376 -7.46 26.31 -20.22
CA PRO A 376 -7.51 26.77 -18.85
C PRO A 376 -6.33 27.70 -18.53
N ARG A 377 -6.63 28.90 -18.04
CA ARG A 377 -5.59 29.87 -17.62
C ARG A 377 -4.68 29.24 -16.56
N PHE A 378 -3.37 29.48 -16.62
CA PHE A 378 -2.39 28.96 -15.65
C PHE A 378 -2.75 29.28 -14.18
N GLN A 379 -3.42 30.41 -13.93
CA GLN A 379 -3.86 30.81 -12.59
C GLN A 379 -5.10 30.06 -12.09
N SER A 380 -5.68 29.18 -12.90
CA SER A 380 -6.89 28.42 -12.57
C SER A 380 -6.57 27.15 -11.78
N ILE A 381 -7.50 26.75 -10.92
CA ILE A 381 -7.42 25.47 -10.21
C ILE A 381 -7.45 24.27 -11.19
N VAL A 382 -8.10 24.42 -12.34
CA VAL A 382 -8.15 23.36 -13.36
C VAL A 382 -6.76 23.07 -13.92
N SER A 383 -5.96 24.11 -14.18
CA SER A 383 -4.59 23.97 -14.66
C SER A 383 -3.68 23.37 -13.59
N LEU A 384 -3.77 23.81 -12.34
CA LEU A 384 -3.01 23.25 -11.22
C LEU A 384 -3.26 21.74 -11.08
N MET A 385 -4.53 21.34 -11.06
CA MET A 385 -4.92 19.94 -10.85
C MET A 385 -4.57 19.08 -12.07
N SER A 386 -4.74 19.59 -13.28
CA SER A 386 -4.32 18.89 -14.50
C SER A 386 -2.80 18.69 -14.52
N GLY A 387 -2.02 19.70 -14.13
CA GLY A 387 -0.57 19.59 -13.98
C GLY A 387 -0.17 18.55 -12.93
N ALA A 388 -0.85 18.54 -11.78
CA ALA A 388 -0.64 17.57 -10.71
C ALA A 388 -1.03 16.12 -11.08
N ILE A 389 -1.82 15.91 -12.15
CA ILE A 389 -2.17 14.57 -12.67
C ILE A 389 -1.18 14.16 -13.76
N PHE A 390 -1.06 14.97 -14.82
CA PHE A 390 -0.45 14.54 -16.07
C PHE A 390 1.06 14.71 -16.11
N VAL A 391 1.64 15.67 -15.36
CA VAL A 391 3.10 15.81 -15.27
C VAL A 391 3.72 14.62 -14.55
N PRO A 392 3.26 14.22 -13.33
CA PRO A 392 3.80 13.03 -12.68
C PRO A 392 3.50 11.76 -13.48
N LEU A 393 2.30 11.63 -14.05
CA LEU A 393 1.95 10.47 -14.88
C LEU A 393 2.92 10.32 -16.06
N PHE A 394 3.27 11.39 -16.76
CA PHE A 394 4.22 11.37 -17.86
C PHE A 394 5.61 10.90 -17.41
N PHE A 395 6.19 11.57 -16.41
CA PHE A 395 7.55 11.25 -15.96
C PHE A 395 7.67 9.88 -15.30
N LEU A 396 6.68 9.47 -14.51
CA LEU A 396 6.66 8.12 -13.92
C LEU A 396 6.48 7.03 -14.99
N SER A 397 5.83 7.32 -16.11
CA SER A 397 5.70 6.39 -17.24
C SER A 397 7.01 6.21 -18.03
N LEU A 398 8.02 7.06 -17.80
CA LEU A 398 9.36 6.89 -18.39
C LEU A 398 10.27 6.01 -17.53
N ILE A 399 9.87 5.69 -16.30
CA ILE A 399 10.61 4.82 -15.39
C ILE A 399 10.19 3.37 -15.64
N ASN A 400 11.16 2.45 -15.65
CA ASN A 400 10.94 1.03 -15.98
C ASN A 400 10.08 0.27 -14.95
N HIS A 401 9.98 0.77 -13.72
CA HIS A 401 9.14 0.20 -12.66
C HIS A 401 7.77 0.87 -12.62
N GLN A 402 6.75 0.14 -13.08
CA GLN A 402 5.41 0.69 -13.34
C GLN A 402 4.31 0.05 -12.49
N GLU A 403 4.47 0.11 -11.18
CA GLU A 403 3.45 -0.41 -10.28
C GLU A 403 2.31 0.59 -10.01
N PRO A 404 1.06 0.12 -9.86
CA PRO A 404 -0.10 1.00 -9.71
C PRO A 404 -0.02 1.93 -8.49
N ARG A 405 0.57 1.46 -7.39
CA ARG A 405 0.73 2.24 -6.16
C ARG A 405 1.54 3.53 -6.35
N PHE A 406 2.38 3.66 -7.38
CA PHE A 406 3.11 4.90 -7.62
C PHE A 406 2.18 6.05 -8.04
N LEU A 407 0.96 5.76 -8.52
CA LEU A 407 -0.01 6.76 -8.95
C LEU A 407 -1.00 7.16 -7.85
N LEU A 408 -0.87 6.66 -6.61
CA LEU A 408 -1.78 7.01 -5.51
C LEU A 408 -1.90 8.54 -5.27
N PRO A 409 -0.82 9.35 -5.34
CA PRO A 409 -0.95 10.80 -5.14
C PRO A 409 -1.83 11.50 -6.18
N VAL A 410 -2.08 10.89 -7.34
CA VAL A 410 -2.98 11.41 -8.40
C VAL A 410 -4.46 11.36 -7.98
N THR A 411 -4.81 10.54 -6.98
CA THR A 411 -6.19 10.34 -6.51
C THR A 411 -6.90 11.65 -6.20
N PHE A 412 -6.24 12.51 -5.42
CA PHE A 412 -6.81 13.78 -4.98
C PHE A 412 -7.16 14.73 -6.13
N PRO A 413 -6.19 15.15 -6.99
CA PRO A 413 -6.49 16.11 -8.05
C PRO A 413 -7.47 15.53 -9.08
N LEU A 414 -7.42 14.22 -9.35
CA LEU A 414 -8.32 13.54 -10.27
C LEU A 414 -9.77 13.56 -9.77
N ILE A 415 -10.00 13.25 -8.48
CA ILE A 415 -11.34 13.29 -7.87
C ILE A 415 -11.86 14.73 -7.80
N LEU A 416 -11.02 15.71 -7.45
CA LEU A 416 -11.44 17.11 -7.40
C LEU A 416 -11.96 17.60 -8.76
N LEU A 417 -11.30 17.23 -9.87
CA LEU A 417 -11.71 17.64 -11.21
C LEU A 417 -12.88 16.83 -11.77
N HIS A 418 -12.90 15.51 -11.56
CA HIS A 418 -13.75 14.62 -12.35
C HIS A 418 -14.88 13.93 -11.58
N ALA A 419 -14.89 13.93 -10.24
CA ALA A 419 -15.99 13.33 -9.47
C ALA A 419 -17.40 13.87 -9.81
N PRO A 420 -17.61 15.16 -10.13
CA PRO A 420 -18.94 15.63 -10.54
C PRO A 420 -19.50 14.91 -11.77
N LYS A 421 -18.64 14.41 -12.66
CA LYS A 421 -19.04 13.65 -13.85
C LYS A 421 -19.75 12.33 -13.52
N LEU A 422 -19.57 11.80 -12.31
CA LEU A 422 -20.32 10.61 -11.85
C LEU A 422 -21.83 10.85 -11.80
N ILE A 423 -22.26 12.10 -11.63
CA ILE A 423 -23.67 12.50 -11.63
C ILE A 423 -24.03 13.15 -12.97
N THR A 424 -23.19 14.07 -13.47
CA THR A 424 -23.54 14.86 -14.66
C THR A 424 -23.32 14.13 -15.99
N GLY A 425 -22.66 12.98 -15.99
CA GLY A 425 -22.21 12.32 -17.22
C GLY A 425 -20.92 12.93 -17.80
N PHE A 426 -20.41 12.33 -18.87
CA PHE A 426 -19.12 12.73 -19.46
C PHE A 426 -19.18 14.07 -20.20
N SER A 427 -20.18 14.30 -21.04
CA SER A 427 -20.34 15.55 -21.77
C SER A 427 -21.80 15.91 -22.03
N ALA A 428 -22.19 17.13 -21.68
CA ALA A 428 -23.53 17.67 -21.94
C ALA A 428 -23.70 18.18 -23.38
N LYS A 429 -22.60 18.54 -24.04
CA LYS A 429 -22.56 19.03 -25.43
C LYS A 429 -21.74 18.09 -26.29
N TYR A 430 -22.04 18.03 -27.58
CA TYR A 430 -21.25 17.28 -28.55
C TYR A 430 -19.81 17.82 -28.56
N PRO A 431 -18.80 17.02 -28.20
CA PRO A 431 -17.45 17.50 -27.95
C PRO A 431 -16.58 17.59 -29.22
N PHE A 432 -17.04 17.04 -30.35
CA PHE A 432 -16.29 17.01 -31.60
C PHE A 432 -16.67 18.21 -32.48
N GLN A 433 -15.71 18.75 -33.22
CA GLN A 433 -15.96 19.89 -34.12
C GLN A 433 -16.70 19.50 -35.40
N LYS A 434 -16.44 18.29 -35.93
CA LYS A 434 -17.12 17.78 -37.13
C LYS A 434 -18.23 16.82 -36.71
N ASP A 435 -19.42 17.02 -37.27
CA ASP A 435 -20.49 16.04 -37.20
C ASP A 435 -20.16 14.90 -38.17
N HIS A 436 -19.86 13.73 -37.60
CA HIS A 436 -19.65 12.50 -38.35
C HIS A 436 -20.61 11.44 -37.78
N PRO A 437 -21.32 10.66 -38.60
CA PRO A 437 -22.36 9.74 -38.13
C PRO A 437 -21.87 8.75 -37.07
N LEU A 438 -20.65 8.22 -37.22
CA LEU A 438 -20.02 7.35 -36.21
C LEU A 438 -19.74 8.07 -34.88
N LEU A 439 -19.19 9.30 -34.92
CA LEU A 439 -18.91 10.09 -33.72
C LEU A 439 -20.19 10.56 -33.03
N ARG A 440 -21.23 10.83 -33.83
CA ARG A 440 -22.56 11.16 -33.33
C ARG A 440 -23.21 9.99 -32.61
N SER A 441 -23.19 8.81 -33.23
CA SER A 441 -23.65 7.57 -32.59
C SER A 441 -22.87 7.26 -31.31
N PHE A 442 -21.54 7.42 -31.33
CA PHE A 442 -20.69 7.26 -30.15
C PHE A 442 -21.07 8.26 -29.04
N TYR A 443 -21.31 9.53 -29.41
CA TYR A 443 -21.75 10.54 -28.46
C TYR A 443 -23.12 10.21 -27.86
N ASP A 444 -24.12 9.95 -28.70
CA ASP A 444 -25.50 9.74 -28.27
C ASP A 444 -25.64 8.48 -27.40
N ARG A 445 -24.89 7.40 -27.70
CA ARG A 445 -24.93 6.14 -26.95
C ARG A 445 -24.05 6.09 -25.70
N LEU A 446 -22.90 6.77 -25.68
CA LEU A 446 -21.91 6.60 -24.60
C LEU A 446 -21.50 7.90 -23.90
N LEU A 447 -21.17 8.98 -24.63
CA LEU A 447 -20.62 10.20 -24.00
C LEU A 447 -21.69 11.15 -23.47
N SER A 448 -22.89 11.15 -24.05
CA SER A 448 -23.92 12.12 -23.71
C SER A 448 -24.27 12.03 -22.23
N SER A 449 -24.55 13.17 -21.59
CA SER A 449 -24.97 13.22 -20.19
C SER A 449 -26.22 12.37 -19.91
N LYS A 450 -27.13 12.27 -20.89
CA LYS A 450 -28.34 11.45 -20.80
C LYS A 450 -28.03 9.95 -20.81
N ALA A 451 -27.08 9.51 -21.64
CA ALA A 451 -26.70 8.10 -21.73
C ALA A 451 -25.80 7.66 -20.58
N SER A 452 -24.77 8.45 -20.24
CA SER A 452 -23.75 8.07 -19.24
C SER A 452 -24.20 8.31 -17.79
N GLY A 453 -24.84 9.44 -17.50
CA GLY A 453 -25.16 9.90 -16.14
C GLY A 453 -25.84 8.85 -15.23
N PRO A 454 -26.87 8.12 -15.70
CA PRO A 454 -27.58 7.13 -14.88
C PRO A 454 -26.73 5.93 -14.42
N TYR A 455 -25.64 5.61 -15.13
CA TYR A 455 -24.84 4.40 -14.90
C TYR A 455 -23.49 4.67 -14.24
N LEU A 456 -22.87 5.84 -14.44
CA LEU A 456 -21.50 6.10 -14.00
C LEU A 456 -21.28 5.92 -12.50
N LEU A 457 -22.19 6.44 -11.66
CA LEU A 457 -22.07 6.26 -10.21
C LEU A 457 -22.24 4.78 -9.79
N LYS A 458 -23.09 4.03 -10.48
CA LYS A 458 -23.28 2.58 -10.22
C LYS A 458 -22.02 1.80 -10.60
N ILE A 459 -21.47 2.06 -11.79
CA ILE A 459 -20.22 1.44 -12.25
C ILE A 459 -19.09 1.79 -11.28
N TRP A 460 -18.98 3.05 -10.88
CA TRP A 460 -18.01 3.48 -9.86
C TRP A 460 -18.12 2.64 -8.58
N TYR A 461 -19.31 2.50 -7.99
CA TYR A 461 -19.48 1.71 -6.78
C TYR A 461 -19.16 0.23 -6.99
N VAL A 462 -19.69 -0.39 -8.06
CA VAL A 462 -19.46 -1.82 -8.34
C VAL A 462 -17.97 -2.10 -8.50
N SER A 463 -17.26 -1.31 -9.33
CA SER A 463 -15.83 -1.47 -9.54
C SER A 463 -15.03 -1.29 -8.24
N ASN A 464 -15.35 -0.27 -7.44
CA ASN A 464 -14.65 -0.05 -6.17
C ASN A 464 -14.93 -1.15 -5.15
N VAL A 465 -16.17 -1.67 -5.06
CA VAL A 465 -16.49 -2.80 -4.17
C VAL A 465 -15.73 -4.05 -4.59
N VAL A 466 -15.72 -4.39 -5.88
CA VAL A 466 -14.98 -5.55 -6.40
C VAL A 466 -13.49 -5.44 -6.10
N LEU A 467 -12.89 -4.27 -6.33
CA LEU A 467 -11.46 -4.05 -6.06
C LEU A 467 -11.14 -4.03 -4.56
N THR A 468 -12.02 -3.47 -3.71
CA THR A 468 -11.87 -3.55 -2.25
C THR A 468 -11.97 -4.99 -1.75
N LEU A 469 -12.89 -5.80 -2.27
CA LEU A 469 -12.98 -7.21 -1.88
C LEU A 469 -11.75 -7.99 -2.34
N PHE A 470 -11.33 -7.80 -3.58
CA PHE A 470 -10.17 -8.49 -4.14
C PHE A 470 -8.88 -8.16 -3.39
N PHE A 471 -8.49 -6.88 -3.35
CA PHE A 471 -7.23 -6.46 -2.74
C PHE A 471 -7.29 -6.41 -1.20
N GLY A 472 -8.47 -6.17 -0.64
CA GLY A 472 -8.69 -6.11 0.80
C GLY A 472 -8.74 -7.47 1.47
N PHE A 473 -9.26 -8.51 0.79
CA PHE A 473 -9.62 -9.76 1.46
C PHE A 473 -9.20 -11.04 0.74
N ILE A 474 -8.88 -11.03 -0.55
CA ILE A 474 -8.65 -12.27 -1.33
C ILE A 474 -7.19 -12.39 -1.77
N HIS A 475 -6.65 -11.34 -2.40
CA HIS A 475 -5.29 -11.32 -2.94
C HIS A 475 -4.28 -11.59 -1.84
N GLN A 476 -3.57 -12.73 -1.93
CA GLN A 476 -2.56 -13.20 -0.98
C GLN A 476 -3.03 -13.30 0.48
N ALA A 477 -4.35 -13.47 0.72
CA ALA A 477 -4.91 -13.30 2.05
C ALA A 477 -4.54 -14.36 3.10
N GLY A 478 -4.22 -15.58 2.66
CA GLY A 478 -3.75 -16.67 3.53
C GLY A 478 -2.43 -16.42 4.26
N VAL A 479 -1.64 -15.39 3.90
CA VAL A 479 -0.32 -15.12 4.50
C VAL A 479 -0.43 -14.70 5.98
N TYR A 480 -1.42 -13.89 6.37
CA TYR A 480 -1.59 -13.51 7.78
C TYR A 480 -2.04 -14.69 8.65
N PRO A 481 -3.07 -15.47 8.28
CA PRO A 481 -3.40 -16.69 9.01
C PRO A 481 -2.22 -17.65 9.15
N LEU A 482 -1.41 -17.82 8.09
CA LEU A 482 -0.19 -18.63 8.16
C LEU A 482 0.79 -18.09 9.21
N ALA A 483 1.06 -16.79 9.24
CA ALA A 483 1.97 -16.19 10.22
C ALA A 483 1.45 -16.35 11.66
N ALA A 484 0.13 -16.21 11.86
CA ALA A 484 -0.51 -16.39 13.16
C ALA A 484 -0.48 -17.87 13.62
N ASP A 485 -0.72 -18.82 12.71
CA ASP A 485 -0.65 -20.26 12.99
C ASP A 485 0.77 -20.68 13.37
N ILE A 486 1.78 -20.22 12.61
CA ILE A 486 3.19 -20.47 12.93
C ILE A 486 3.60 -19.79 14.25
N SER A 487 3.05 -18.61 14.57
CA SER A 487 3.25 -17.99 15.89
C SER A 487 2.77 -18.89 17.02
N HIS A 488 1.60 -19.51 16.87
CA HIS A 488 1.07 -20.47 17.83
C HIS A 488 1.92 -21.75 17.92
N VAL A 489 2.39 -22.29 16.78
CA VAL A 489 3.34 -23.42 16.76
C VAL A 489 4.62 -23.08 17.52
N MET A 490 5.14 -21.87 17.34
CA MET A 490 6.33 -21.39 18.03
C MET A 490 6.14 -21.19 19.53
N ALA A 491 4.95 -20.77 19.95
CA ALA A 491 4.60 -20.63 21.37
C ALA A 491 4.42 -21.98 22.09
N THR A 492 3.94 -23.00 21.37
CA THR A 492 3.60 -24.33 21.94
C THR A 492 4.68 -25.40 21.76
N LYS A 493 5.72 -25.14 20.97
CA LYS A 493 6.75 -26.14 20.68
C LYS A 493 7.57 -26.55 21.91
N PRO A 494 8.07 -27.79 21.97
CA PRO A 494 9.05 -28.20 22.98
C PRO A 494 10.37 -27.43 22.84
N ALA A 495 11.05 -27.16 23.96
CA ALA A 495 12.25 -26.31 24.02
C ALA A 495 13.39 -26.74 23.05
N ALA A 496 13.62 -28.04 22.87
CA ALA A 496 14.68 -28.57 21.99
C ALA A 496 14.18 -28.93 20.57
N THR A 497 13.27 -28.11 20.02
CA THR A 497 12.70 -28.30 18.67
C THR A 497 12.93 -27.08 17.80
N HIS A 498 13.52 -27.31 16.62
CA HIS A 498 13.67 -26.30 15.56
C HIS A 498 12.48 -26.35 14.61
N VAL A 499 11.99 -25.18 14.20
CA VAL A 499 10.88 -25.08 13.24
C VAL A 499 11.42 -24.47 11.95
N HIS A 500 11.15 -25.16 10.85
CA HIS A 500 11.57 -24.77 9.50
C HIS A 500 10.33 -24.51 8.66
N LEU A 501 10.13 -23.29 8.17
CA LEU A 501 9.03 -22.91 7.27
C LEU A 501 9.58 -22.65 5.87
N ILE A 502 9.06 -23.39 4.89
CA ILE A 502 9.35 -23.21 3.46
C ILE A 502 8.13 -22.57 2.82
N THR A 503 8.32 -21.50 2.06
CA THR A 503 7.24 -20.82 1.33
C THR A 503 7.54 -20.74 -0.16
N SER A 504 6.51 -20.89 -0.99
CA SER A 504 6.63 -20.77 -2.46
C SER A 504 5.34 -20.22 -3.07
N HIS A 505 5.47 -19.48 -4.18
CA HIS A 505 4.40 -18.82 -4.92
C HIS A 505 3.51 -17.90 -4.07
N ILE A 506 4.04 -17.37 -2.96
CA ILE A 506 3.40 -16.39 -2.10
C ILE A 506 4.37 -15.25 -1.82
N TYR A 507 3.83 -14.10 -1.42
CA TYR A 507 4.63 -12.98 -0.96
C TYR A 507 5.43 -13.31 0.30
N SER A 508 6.57 -12.64 0.47
CA SER A 508 7.42 -12.77 1.65
C SER A 508 6.65 -12.54 2.94
N VAL A 509 6.87 -13.42 3.92
CA VAL A 509 6.14 -13.44 5.19
C VAL A 509 6.85 -12.53 6.19
N PRO A 510 6.20 -11.49 6.73
CA PRO A 510 6.83 -10.61 7.71
C PRO A 510 7.13 -11.36 9.02
N LEU A 511 8.40 -11.41 9.44
CA LEU A 511 8.82 -12.20 10.60
C LEU A 511 8.32 -11.61 11.93
N HIS A 512 8.15 -10.29 12.00
CA HIS A 512 7.62 -9.65 13.21
C HIS A 512 6.21 -10.15 13.59
N LEU A 513 5.44 -10.66 12.62
CA LEU A 513 4.10 -11.22 12.86
C LEU A 513 4.13 -12.57 13.56
N ILE A 514 5.23 -13.32 13.45
CA ILE A 514 5.39 -14.61 14.13
C ILE A 514 5.67 -14.40 15.63
N ASN A 515 6.01 -13.18 16.04
CA ASN A 515 6.21 -12.77 17.44
C ASN A 515 7.32 -13.58 18.16
N ILE A 516 8.45 -13.80 17.48
CA ILE A 516 9.60 -14.53 18.03
C ILE A 516 10.61 -13.52 18.59
N PRO A 517 11.10 -13.67 19.83
CA PRO A 517 12.17 -12.83 20.37
C PRO A 517 13.47 -12.97 19.55
N SER A 518 14.16 -11.88 19.30
CA SER A 518 15.35 -11.88 18.44
C SER A 518 16.48 -12.75 19.01
N SER A 519 17.08 -13.58 18.15
CA SER A 519 18.28 -14.38 18.47
C SER A 519 19.58 -13.57 18.42
N ARG A 520 19.53 -12.33 17.92
CA ARG A 520 20.69 -11.46 17.66
C ARG A 520 20.97 -10.49 18.81
N VAL A 521 19.95 -10.19 19.61
CA VAL A 521 20.02 -9.18 20.68
C VAL A 521 20.19 -9.85 22.05
N LEU A 522 20.92 -9.20 22.95
CA LEU A 522 20.98 -9.58 24.36
C LEU A 522 19.67 -9.23 25.06
N HIS A 523 19.00 -10.26 25.58
CA HIS A 523 17.79 -10.11 26.38
C HIS A 523 18.16 -9.90 27.83
N PHE A 524 17.36 -9.11 28.54
CA PHE A 524 17.52 -8.89 29.97
C PHE A 524 16.33 -9.51 30.70
N ASN A 525 16.61 -10.47 31.56
CA ASN A 525 15.59 -11.04 32.42
C ASN A 525 15.35 -10.09 33.61
N ARG A 526 14.15 -9.51 33.72
CA ARG A 526 13.80 -8.60 34.81
C ARG A 526 13.78 -9.29 36.18
N GLN A 527 13.56 -10.60 36.25
CA GLN A 527 13.48 -11.35 37.50
C GLN A 527 14.85 -11.81 37.99
N THR A 528 15.69 -12.33 37.08
CA THR A 528 17.02 -12.84 37.46
C THR A 528 18.13 -11.81 37.32
N HIS A 529 17.84 -10.62 36.75
CA HIS A 529 18.79 -9.57 36.41
C HIS A 529 19.95 -10.02 35.51
N GLN A 530 19.81 -11.18 34.85
CA GLN A 530 20.83 -11.73 33.96
C GLN A 530 20.56 -11.37 32.51
N ARG A 531 21.65 -11.12 31.77
CA ARG A 531 21.63 -10.97 30.32
C ARG A 531 21.82 -12.34 29.68
N TYR A 532 20.95 -12.69 28.74
CA TYR A 532 21.02 -13.97 28.04
C TYR A 532 20.76 -13.79 26.56
N ARG A 533 21.28 -14.72 25.75
CA ARG A 533 21.04 -14.78 24.32
C ARG A 533 20.24 -16.03 24.01
N ARG A 534 19.14 -15.88 23.27
CA ARG A 534 18.33 -17.03 22.82
C ARG A 534 18.97 -17.66 21.58
N PRO A 535 19.13 -18.99 21.52
CA PRO A 535 19.54 -19.66 20.30
C PRO A 535 18.45 -19.49 19.24
N ARG A 536 18.86 -19.49 17.96
CA ARG A 536 17.91 -19.44 16.85
C ARG A 536 17.28 -20.81 16.66
N ASP A 537 15.96 -20.86 16.81
CA ASP A 537 15.15 -22.08 16.72
C ASP A 537 14.11 -22.03 15.59
N PHE A 538 13.94 -20.88 14.93
CA PHE A 538 13.10 -20.70 13.76
C PHE A 538 13.91 -20.35 12.49
N TYR A 539 13.58 -21.02 11.40
CA TYR A 539 14.21 -20.85 10.10
C TYR A 539 13.14 -20.73 9.01
N MET A 540 13.26 -19.71 8.17
CA MET A 540 12.33 -19.46 7.07
C MET A 540 13.11 -19.48 5.75
N TYR A 541 12.54 -20.14 4.74
CA TYR A 541 13.10 -20.27 3.40
C TYR A 541 12.04 -19.83 2.39
N GLU A 542 12.29 -18.70 1.73
CA GLU A 542 11.38 -18.13 0.74
C GLU A 542 11.91 -18.44 -0.66
N TYR A 543 11.12 -19.14 -1.47
CA TYR A 543 11.50 -19.54 -2.83
C TYR A 543 10.70 -18.86 -3.94
N GLY A 544 9.74 -18.00 -3.63
CA GLY A 544 8.93 -17.28 -4.63
C GLY A 544 8.35 -18.22 -5.70
N GLY A 545 8.32 -17.76 -6.96
CA GLY A 545 7.85 -18.52 -8.12
C GLY A 545 8.82 -19.60 -8.66
N LEU A 546 9.64 -20.21 -7.81
CA LEU A 546 10.52 -21.32 -8.20
C LEU A 546 9.69 -22.54 -8.64
N SER A 547 10.11 -23.23 -9.71
CA SER A 547 9.41 -24.43 -10.18
C SER A 547 9.35 -25.53 -9.11
N LEU A 548 8.27 -26.32 -9.11
CA LEU A 548 8.02 -27.33 -8.08
C LEU A 548 9.11 -28.41 -8.03
N ASP A 549 9.69 -28.82 -9.16
CA ASP A 549 10.80 -29.79 -9.18
C ASP A 549 12.04 -29.26 -8.46
N SER A 550 12.39 -27.99 -8.72
CA SER A 550 13.51 -27.32 -8.08
C SER A 550 13.23 -27.09 -6.59
N LEU A 551 11.98 -26.76 -6.25
CA LEU A 551 11.52 -26.63 -4.86
C LEU A 551 11.69 -27.95 -4.10
N LEU A 552 11.30 -29.09 -4.68
CA LEU A 552 11.47 -30.40 -4.06
C LEU A 552 12.94 -30.77 -3.82
N GLN A 553 13.84 -30.38 -4.72
CA GLN A 553 15.29 -30.54 -4.49
C GLN A 553 15.77 -29.74 -3.28
N LYS A 554 15.26 -28.51 -3.10
CA LYS A 554 15.56 -27.68 -1.92
C LYS A 554 14.97 -28.27 -0.65
N VAL A 555 13.72 -28.75 -0.70
CA VAL A 555 13.07 -29.45 0.42
C VAL A 555 13.90 -30.65 0.86
N LYS A 556 14.37 -31.48 -0.10
CA LYS A 556 15.24 -32.63 0.17
C LYS A 556 16.56 -32.23 0.85
N LEU A 557 17.18 -31.14 0.40
CA LEU A 557 18.41 -30.63 1.00
C LEU A 557 18.19 -30.16 2.45
N ILE A 558 17.09 -29.43 2.68
CA ILE A 558 16.74 -28.92 4.02
C ILE A 558 16.40 -30.09 4.95
N SER A 559 15.57 -31.04 4.51
CA SER A 559 15.22 -32.22 5.30
C SER A 559 16.44 -33.06 5.65
N GLY A 560 17.36 -33.25 4.69
CA GLY A 560 18.63 -33.98 4.92
C GLY A 560 19.50 -33.30 5.98
N ASN A 561 19.66 -31.97 5.93
CA ASN A 561 20.40 -31.22 6.94
C ASN A 561 19.74 -31.34 8.33
N CYS A 562 18.41 -31.33 8.39
CA CYS A 562 17.67 -31.50 9.64
C CYS A 562 17.86 -32.90 10.24
N GLU A 563 17.84 -33.96 9.42
CA GLU A 563 18.08 -35.34 9.88
C GLU A 563 19.52 -35.55 10.39
N VAL A 564 20.51 -34.91 9.76
CA VAL A 564 21.90 -34.92 10.25
C VAL A 564 22.00 -34.28 11.64
N LYS A 565 21.33 -33.14 11.86
CA LYS A 565 21.31 -32.46 13.17
C LYS A 565 20.55 -33.25 14.24
N ARG A 566 19.52 -34.00 13.83
CA ARG A 566 18.75 -34.88 14.72
C ARG A 566 19.53 -36.13 15.14
N SER A 567 20.25 -36.73 14.20
CA SER A 567 21.05 -37.95 14.42
C SER A 567 22.43 -37.66 14.99
N GLY A 568 22.88 -36.41 14.90
CA GLY A 568 24.13 -35.93 15.47
C GLY A 568 24.11 -35.79 16.99
N PRO A 569 25.22 -35.30 17.58
CA PRO A 569 25.42 -35.27 19.02
C PRO A 569 24.44 -34.36 19.78
N SER A 570 23.81 -33.40 19.09
CA SER A 570 22.88 -32.45 19.70
C SER A 570 21.44 -32.97 19.82
N HIS A 571 21.10 -34.10 19.18
CA HIS A 571 19.77 -34.72 19.22
C HIS A 571 18.59 -33.74 19.03
N LEU A 572 18.77 -32.74 18.18
CA LEU A 572 17.78 -31.67 18.00
C LEU A 572 16.57 -32.18 17.22
N ARG A 573 15.38 -32.04 17.80
CA ARG A 573 14.13 -32.32 17.08
C ARG A 573 13.85 -31.18 16.12
N TYR A 574 13.10 -31.48 15.06
CA TYR A 574 12.68 -30.45 14.12
C TYR A 574 11.25 -30.72 13.62
N LYS A 575 10.59 -29.65 13.18
CA LYS A 575 9.36 -29.66 12.40
C LYS A 575 9.60 -28.92 11.09
N LEU A 576 9.15 -29.48 9.98
CA LEU A 576 9.35 -28.92 8.65
C LEU A 576 7.99 -28.67 7.99
N TYR A 577 7.73 -27.42 7.63
CA TYR A 577 6.47 -26.96 7.05
C TYR A 577 6.71 -26.44 5.63
N LEU A 578 5.76 -26.69 4.73
CA LEU A 578 5.72 -26.13 3.38
C LEU A 578 4.36 -25.45 3.15
N ALA A 579 4.38 -24.14 2.89
CA ALA A 579 3.20 -23.38 2.49
C ALA A 579 3.22 -23.09 0.98
N ILE A 580 2.17 -23.54 0.27
CA ILE A 580 1.97 -23.30 -1.16
C ILE A 580 0.50 -22.99 -1.49
N PRO A 581 0.21 -22.21 -2.54
CA PRO A 581 -1.17 -22.01 -3.01
C PRO A 581 -1.84 -23.35 -3.32
N ALA A 582 -3.09 -23.52 -2.91
CA ALA A 582 -3.88 -24.74 -3.12
C ALA A 582 -4.09 -25.06 -4.61
N SER A 583 -3.98 -24.05 -5.48
CA SER A 583 -3.95 -24.22 -6.94
C SER A 583 -2.80 -25.10 -7.44
N LEU A 584 -1.70 -25.22 -6.69
CA LEU A 584 -0.54 -26.04 -7.03
C LEU A 584 -0.49 -27.38 -6.29
N SER A 585 -1.49 -27.72 -5.47
CA SER A 585 -1.49 -28.96 -4.68
C SER A 585 -1.44 -30.22 -5.54
N ALA A 586 -2.11 -30.23 -6.70
CA ALA A 586 -2.06 -31.35 -7.65
C ALA A 586 -0.67 -31.45 -8.32
N ASP A 587 -0.16 -30.32 -8.82
CA ASP A 587 1.15 -30.25 -9.46
C ASP A 587 2.27 -30.65 -8.46
N LEU A 588 2.13 -30.33 -7.17
CA LEU A 588 3.05 -30.78 -6.12
C LEU A 588 3.03 -32.30 -5.95
N HIS A 589 1.84 -32.92 -5.95
CA HIS A 589 1.72 -34.37 -5.84
C HIS A 589 2.37 -35.08 -7.04
N GLU A 590 2.15 -34.55 -8.25
CA GLU A 590 2.78 -35.07 -9.45
C GLU A 590 4.32 -34.96 -9.38
N ALA A 591 4.84 -33.79 -8.99
CA ALA A 591 6.28 -33.59 -8.80
C ALA A 591 6.87 -34.53 -7.73
N LEU A 592 6.13 -34.85 -6.67
CA LEU A 592 6.54 -35.82 -5.64
C LEU A 592 6.65 -37.25 -6.16
N VAL A 593 5.74 -37.65 -7.06
CA VAL A 593 5.77 -38.97 -7.71
C VAL A 593 6.91 -39.03 -8.71
N GLN A 594 7.06 -38.02 -9.57
CA GLN A 594 8.11 -37.97 -10.59
C GLN A 594 9.52 -37.96 -9.98
N SER A 595 9.72 -37.23 -8.88
CA SER A 595 11.01 -37.16 -8.19
C SER A 595 11.33 -38.37 -7.29
N ASN A 596 10.45 -39.39 -7.24
CA ASN A 596 10.49 -40.50 -6.29
C ASN A 596 10.53 -40.05 -4.81
N ALA A 597 10.20 -38.78 -4.52
CA ALA A 597 10.25 -38.21 -3.19
C ALA A 597 9.21 -38.80 -2.24
N SER A 598 8.08 -39.27 -2.78
CA SER A 598 7.03 -39.97 -2.04
C SER A 598 7.51 -41.24 -1.31
N SER A 599 8.64 -41.82 -1.73
CA SER A 599 9.22 -43.00 -1.10
C SER A 599 9.89 -42.72 0.25
N TYR A 600 10.41 -41.50 0.45
CA TYR A 600 11.18 -41.13 1.65
C TYR A 600 10.64 -39.89 2.40
N LEU A 601 9.82 -39.05 1.76
CA LEU A 601 9.08 -37.96 2.40
C LEU A 601 7.59 -38.29 2.47
N ASN A 602 6.97 -37.90 3.58
CA ASN A 602 5.54 -37.87 3.79
C ASN A 602 5.11 -36.41 3.86
N PHE A 603 4.17 -36.02 3.02
CA PHE A 603 3.56 -34.68 3.04
C PHE A 603 2.16 -34.83 3.60
N GLU A 604 1.93 -34.29 4.78
CA GLU A 604 0.63 -34.29 5.44
C GLU A 604 0.03 -32.89 5.36
N LEU A 605 -1.17 -32.76 4.78
CA LEU A 605 -1.88 -31.49 4.74
C LEU A 605 -2.44 -31.19 6.13
N LEU A 606 -1.94 -30.15 6.79
CA LEU A 606 -2.39 -29.76 8.12
C LEU A 606 -3.58 -28.81 8.06
N ASN A 607 -3.49 -27.78 7.22
CA ASN A 607 -4.50 -26.72 7.16
C ASN A 607 -4.53 -26.05 5.78
N VAL A 608 -5.66 -25.45 5.44
CA VAL A 608 -5.81 -24.60 4.25
C VAL A 608 -6.44 -23.28 4.65
N PHE A 609 -5.70 -22.19 4.47
CA PHE A 609 -6.16 -20.85 4.82
C PHE A 609 -6.97 -20.23 3.68
N TYR A 610 -8.27 -20.05 3.89
CA TYR A 610 -9.19 -19.40 2.95
C TYR A 610 -9.60 -17.99 3.44
N PRO A 611 -9.88 -17.05 2.53
CA PRO A 611 -9.53 -17.08 1.11
C PRO A 611 -8.03 -16.76 0.90
N HIS A 612 -7.46 -17.22 -0.21
CA HIS A 612 -6.14 -16.85 -0.67
C HIS A 612 -6.05 -17.01 -2.19
N LEU A 613 -5.66 -15.94 -2.88
CA LEU A 613 -5.36 -15.99 -4.30
C LEU A 613 -3.95 -15.48 -4.55
N SER A 614 -3.10 -16.32 -5.14
CA SER A 614 -1.79 -15.91 -5.63
C SER A 614 -1.84 -15.61 -7.12
N THR A 615 -1.30 -14.46 -7.52
CA THR A 615 -1.11 -14.11 -8.93
C THR A 615 0.03 -14.89 -9.60
N GLU A 616 0.94 -15.47 -8.80
CA GLU A 616 2.02 -16.34 -9.29
C GLU A 616 1.53 -17.76 -9.58
N ALA A 617 0.41 -18.16 -8.98
CA ALA A 617 -0.18 -19.48 -9.11
C ALA A 617 -1.70 -19.38 -9.27
N PHE A 618 -2.13 -18.84 -10.41
CA PHE A 618 -3.55 -18.55 -10.65
C PHE A 618 -4.38 -19.84 -10.73
N PRO A 619 -5.59 -19.88 -10.13
CA PRO A 619 -6.49 -21.02 -10.22
C PRO A 619 -6.85 -21.39 -11.65
N ARG A 620 -6.89 -22.68 -11.95
CA ARG A 620 -7.30 -23.22 -13.26
C ARG A 620 -8.79 -23.51 -13.23
N LEU A 621 -9.55 -22.88 -14.13
CA LEU A 621 -11.00 -23.08 -14.31
C LEU A 621 -11.39 -24.54 -14.58
N LEU A 622 -10.50 -25.30 -15.24
CA LEU A 622 -10.65 -26.72 -15.53
C LEU A 622 -9.68 -27.59 -14.70
N GLY A 623 -9.08 -27.00 -13.65
CA GLY A 623 -8.16 -27.68 -12.76
C GLY A 623 -8.90 -28.61 -11.81
N ARG A 624 -8.41 -29.84 -11.67
CA ARG A 624 -8.89 -30.81 -10.69
C ARG A 624 -8.15 -30.58 -9.36
N HIS A 625 -8.86 -30.23 -8.29
CA HIS A 625 -8.31 -30.25 -6.95
C HIS A 625 -8.12 -31.72 -6.51
N PRO A 626 -6.99 -32.11 -5.88
CA PRO A 626 -6.68 -33.50 -5.54
C PRO A 626 -7.49 -34.08 -4.36
N CYS A 627 -8.56 -33.40 -3.95
CA CYS A 627 -9.43 -33.85 -2.88
C CYS A 627 -10.87 -33.80 -3.38
N ASP A 628 -11.47 -34.95 -3.64
CA ASP A 628 -12.91 -35.10 -3.44
C ASP A 628 -13.15 -34.84 -1.93
N VAL A 629 -13.36 -33.58 -1.55
CA VAL A 629 -14.00 -33.28 -0.27
C VAL A 629 -15.48 -33.26 -0.56
N ASP A 630 -16.13 -34.40 -0.38
CA ASP A 630 -17.58 -34.47 -0.40
C ASP A 630 -18.14 -33.52 0.67
N ALA A 631 -18.91 -32.51 0.26
CA ALA A 631 -19.81 -31.80 1.17
C ALA A 631 -21.12 -32.61 1.24
N PRO A 632 -21.47 -33.26 2.37
CA PRO A 632 -21.58 -32.62 3.68
C PRO A 632 -21.19 -33.54 4.88
N HIS A 633 -19.95 -33.49 5.36
CA HIS A 633 -19.62 -33.91 6.72
C HIS A 633 -18.60 -32.95 7.35
N TRP A 634 -19.06 -31.81 7.86
CA TRP A 634 -18.24 -30.80 8.54
C TRP A 634 -17.77 -31.23 9.95
N ALA A 635 -17.81 -32.52 10.28
CA ALA A 635 -17.65 -33.02 11.64
C ALA A 635 -16.59 -34.13 11.81
N HIS A 636 -15.99 -34.64 10.73
CA HIS A 636 -15.02 -35.74 10.84
C HIS A 636 -13.74 -35.45 10.03
N ASP A 637 -12.63 -35.33 10.77
CA ASP A 637 -11.25 -35.09 10.35
C ASP A 637 -10.65 -36.30 9.59
N ASP A 638 -11.08 -36.56 8.36
CA ASP A 638 -10.36 -37.53 7.52
C ASP A 638 -10.11 -37.00 6.10
N LEU A 639 -9.02 -36.25 5.95
CA LEU A 639 -8.50 -35.71 4.68
C LEU A 639 -7.77 -36.78 3.83
N ARG A 640 -8.10 -38.06 3.98
CA ARG A 640 -7.42 -39.20 3.31
C ARG A 640 -8.19 -39.68 2.08
N GLY A 641 -8.12 -38.91 0.98
CA GLY A 641 -8.61 -39.35 -0.34
C GLY A 641 -7.48 -39.81 -1.26
N THR A 642 -7.63 -40.94 -1.96
CA THR A 642 -6.74 -41.35 -3.09
C THR A 642 -7.47 -41.10 -4.41
N CYS A 643 -6.84 -40.41 -5.35
CA CYS A 643 -7.44 -40.02 -6.63
C CYS A 643 -7.40 -41.19 -7.64
N ALA A 644 -8.57 -41.73 -8.01
CA ALA A 644 -8.71 -42.60 -9.18
C ALA A 644 -8.84 -41.75 -10.47
N VAL A 645 -8.17 -42.17 -11.53
CA VAL A 645 -8.25 -41.55 -12.86
C VAL A 645 -9.50 -42.05 -13.56
N GLU A 646 -10.57 -41.25 -13.63
CA GLU A 646 -11.75 -41.60 -14.42
C GLU A 646 -12.21 -40.51 -15.42
N GLN A 647 -12.46 -41.04 -16.64
CA GLN A 647 -13.32 -40.72 -17.80
C GLN A 647 -13.64 -39.27 -18.26
N PRO A 648 -13.84 -39.06 -19.58
CA PRO A 648 -14.12 -37.74 -20.17
C PRO A 648 -15.49 -37.21 -19.73
N PRO A 649 -15.62 -35.90 -19.40
CA PRO A 649 -16.84 -35.39 -18.78
C PRO A 649 -17.95 -35.14 -19.80
N ALA A 650 -19.15 -35.67 -19.51
CA ALA A 650 -20.39 -35.18 -20.10
C ALA A 650 -20.84 -33.90 -19.38
N LEU A 651 -21.26 -32.87 -20.13
CA LEU A 651 -21.80 -31.61 -19.61
C LEU A 651 -23.08 -31.87 -18.79
N SER A 652 -22.91 -32.08 -17.48
CA SER A 652 -24.00 -32.23 -16.51
C SER A 652 -23.93 -31.13 -15.46
N PHE A 653 -25.07 -30.78 -14.85
CA PHE A 653 -25.12 -29.83 -13.73
C PHE A 653 -24.24 -30.29 -12.55
N ALA A 654 -24.19 -31.59 -12.29
CA ALA A 654 -23.31 -32.19 -11.29
C ALA A 654 -21.82 -31.94 -11.61
N TYR A 655 -21.43 -32.07 -12.88
CA TYR A 655 -20.08 -31.75 -13.32
C TYR A 655 -19.76 -30.26 -13.13
N LEU A 656 -20.66 -29.36 -13.49
CA LEU A 656 -20.48 -27.91 -13.29
C LEU A 656 -20.33 -27.54 -11.81
N ASN A 657 -21.15 -28.13 -10.92
CA ASN A 657 -21.04 -27.89 -9.49
C ASN A 657 -19.72 -28.43 -8.91
N LYS A 658 -19.27 -29.60 -9.37
CA LYS A 658 -17.95 -30.15 -9.02
C LYS A 658 -16.80 -29.26 -9.51
N GLN A 659 -16.88 -28.73 -10.73
CA GLN A 659 -15.87 -27.80 -11.25
C GLN A 659 -15.85 -26.49 -10.46
N PHE A 660 -17.02 -25.95 -10.09
CA PHE A 660 -17.11 -24.75 -9.26
C PHE A 660 -16.54 -24.98 -7.86
N SER A 661 -16.88 -26.09 -7.20
CA SER A 661 -16.30 -26.47 -5.90
C SER A 661 -14.78 -26.63 -6.00
N SER A 662 -14.27 -27.36 -7.00
CA SER A 662 -12.83 -27.50 -7.27
C SER A 662 -12.15 -26.14 -7.45
N PHE A 663 -12.77 -25.21 -8.19
CA PHE A 663 -12.23 -23.86 -8.38
C PHE A 663 -12.20 -23.05 -7.09
N VAL A 664 -13.24 -23.14 -6.25
CA VAL A 664 -13.27 -22.46 -4.95
C VAL A 664 -12.20 -23.01 -3.99
N HIS A 665 -11.95 -24.32 -4.00
CA HIS A 665 -10.89 -24.94 -3.20
C HIS A 665 -9.48 -24.47 -3.59
N GLN A 666 -9.27 -24.07 -4.84
CA GLN A 666 -8.00 -23.48 -5.28
C GLN A 666 -7.75 -22.07 -4.72
N LEU A 667 -8.76 -21.43 -4.12
CA LEU A 667 -8.65 -20.12 -3.45
C LEU A 667 -8.16 -20.24 -2.00
N GLY A 668 -7.21 -21.13 -1.74
CA GLY A 668 -6.65 -21.39 -0.41
C GLY A 668 -5.13 -21.39 -0.40
N LEU A 669 -4.53 -21.20 0.78
CA LEU A 669 -3.10 -21.40 1.03
C LEU A 669 -2.93 -22.68 1.85
N ALA A 670 -2.39 -23.72 1.24
CA ALA A 670 -2.20 -25.03 1.86
C ALA A 670 -0.90 -25.08 2.65
N LEU A 671 -0.97 -25.57 3.90
CA LEU A 671 0.17 -25.81 4.78
C LEU A 671 0.38 -27.32 4.95
N TYR A 672 1.52 -27.81 4.49
CA TYR A 672 1.94 -29.20 4.61
C TYR A 672 3.00 -29.35 5.70
N GLU A 673 2.88 -30.40 6.53
CA GLU A 673 3.98 -30.90 7.35
C GLU A 673 4.75 -31.98 6.58
N ILE A 674 6.08 -31.88 6.63
CA ILE A 674 6.98 -32.77 5.90
C ILE A 674 7.71 -33.65 6.91
N ASP A 675 7.39 -34.93 6.87
CA ASP A 675 8.02 -35.97 7.67
C ASP A 675 8.90 -36.89 6.84
N VAL A 676 10.05 -37.27 7.36
CA VAL A 676 10.91 -38.28 6.73
C VAL A 676 10.43 -39.66 7.15
N LYS A 677 10.12 -40.53 6.18
CA LYS A 677 9.71 -41.92 6.43
C LYS A 677 10.87 -42.72 7.01
N ARG A 678 10.82 -42.96 8.32
CA ARG A 678 11.81 -43.81 9.02
C ARG A 678 11.31 -45.25 9.00
N ARG A 679 12.11 -46.19 8.47
CA ARG A 679 11.83 -47.62 8.67
C ARG A 679 11.89 -47.89 10.18
N LYS A 680 10.77 -48.24 10.82
CA LYS A 680 10.81 -48.80 12.17
C LYS A 680 11.72 -50.03 12.13
N PRO A 681 12.72 -50.17 13.02
CA PRO A 681 13.45 -51.43 13.11
C PRO A 681 12.44 -52.53 13.40
N ARG A 682 12.48 -53.61 12.61
CA ARG A 682 11.70 -54.83 12.88
C ARG A 682 11.99 -55.25 14.31
N SER A 683 11.03 -55.12 15.21
CA SER A 683 11.07 -55.85 16.48
C SER A 683 11.03 -57.32 16.12
N VAL A 684 12.19 -57.97 16.14
CA VAL A 684 12.31 -59.43 16.07
C VAL A 684 11.70 -59.95 17.38
N LEU A 685 10.40 -60.18 17.35
CA LEU A 685 9.69 -60.92 18.39
C LEU A 685 10.06 -62.38 18.16
N LEU A 686 11.17 -62.82 18.77
CA LEU A 686 11.51 -64.24 18.92
C LEU A 686 10.41 -64.89 19.76
N ARG A 687 9.35 -65.35 19.09
CA ARG A 687 8.35 -66.21 19.68
C ARG A 687 8.99 -67.59 19.85
N LYS A 688 9.59 -67.84 21.02
CA LYS A 688 9.90 -69.21 21.44
C LYS A 688 8.59 -70.00 21.45
N VAL A 689 8.46 -70.91 20.51
CA VAL A 689 7.39 -71.93 20.50
C VAL A 689 7.74 -72.92 21.60
N SER A 690 7.03 -72.86 22.73
CA SER A 690 6.99 -73.95 23.69
C SER A 690 6.08 -75.04 23.11
N LEU A 691 6.69 -76.17 22.76
CA LEU A 691 5.99 -77.42 22.49
C LEU A 691 5.32 -77.90 23.79
N THR A 692 4.00 -77.85 23.84
CA THR A 692 3.20 -78.63 24.79
C THR A 692 2.72 -79.88 24.05
N GLU A 693 3.35 -81.01 24.37
CA GLU A 693 2.79 -82.33 24.11
C GLU A 693 1.61 -82.58 25.07
N THR A 694 0.53 -83.11 24.53
CA THR A 694 -0.54 -83.85 25.22
C THR A 694 -0.89 -85.04 24.34
N PRO A 695 -1.60 -86.09 24.80
CA PRO A 695 -1.91 -86.53 26.17
C PRO A 695 -1.63 -88.03 26.41
N ALA A 696 -1.73 -88.48 27.68
CA ALA A 696 -2.26 -89.79 28.06
C ALA A 696 -3.09 -89.63 29.34
#